data_AF-A0A3M2FZU6-F1
#
_entry.id   AF-A0A3M2FZU6-F1
#
_cell.length_a   1.000
_cell.length_b   1.000
_cell.length_c   1.000
_cell.angle_alpha   90.00
_cell.angle_beta   90.00
_cell.angle_gamma   90.00
#
_symmetry.space_group_name_H-M   'P 1'
#
loop_
_entity.id
_entity.type
_entity.pdbx_description
1 polymer ?
#
loop_
_entity_poly.entity_id
_entity_poly.type
_entity_poly.pdbx_seq_one_letter_code
_entity_poly.pdbx_strand_id
1 'polypeptide(L)'
;MRWLIFLIIFGVLIGALPQSGVAQVTFDRTTHIANSDGDGRDVDLDRLSSAAMVMAYTEAVTPENTELRVRIGVVHRDQVELGTAVAVPVTPAPSLTEFTVTALSSEQFVLIYGYTDDGVGVNAAIAGRVSGTTITWGQPTIFYQNEAGFFSTDFDADALSMDQFIVAYQNVQPDVRGVVRVGSVNSANTITFEDEVIFEEVTPYDVSVTALTSTSFALGWRTEGGWVCTGSISPEGIQFSPILPYAEDVAHFGGLFTLHSTTFGLVYAGTADEHAQIRQGFTAGELSLGMPYPFTTDEVQFYTSRASVALSPTRFVTTYSTGGNSPSGRVVLGSVEDGIQTGDPLIFDPRGANQSHVYTSVTHLDVNTFVVMYEDNLGEIAITIGTIDENSNVPTPTLQWARTIGDDDGGYSDTDADQGHAITSDDHRNIYVTGVFTDPDSGVDCGNGQILSGSYEDIFLAKYNRTGVCQWVISIGTDDPVNMKDGGLDVLYRAGYIYLTGYFTGTNVNFGNGILINGHTNGDLGSTDAFLAKYRASDGHCLWARAIGGTSVDKGYSLDLDVEGNIYLTGTLSPSEIWDFGNNILIDFNENSSYNGFLAKYDPAGICEWARVVGGSGQAVRNQAVTVNSFGVYITGSADGNGSAVDFGNGQTLINDSEDIFLAQFAPNGQCLRVRGFGGSQPAEIDRGYGLGTDSGGNIYLTGAFRGEEVDLGTGERFTSWLDDIFLSRFSPSLDGQWTRVIRVPAANGAGHDLAVRGNYIYLTGKYYPAYRDIDFGNGFILDIHHSGGEDTFLARYRAADGACQWLQTIPEGYATGNGVTVNRLFDATITGYVIGQNVDFGGILLSSIYKDAFVAHYGAPQQNLVEELIQTLIEGWVEAEDIEIYDLNADHHLDVGDVQYYFQQFWQPEE
;
A
#
# COMPACT_ATOMS: atom_id res chain seq x y z
N MET A 1 -12.07 41.45 -25.29
CA MET A 1 -12.03 41.73 -23.84
C MET A 1 -12.32 40.49 -22.98
N ARG A 2 -13.39 39.72 -23.23
CA ARG A 2 -13.65 38.44 -22.52
C ARG A 2 -12.59 37.35 -22.79
N TRP A 3 -12.10 37.23 -24.03
CA TRP A 3 -10.98 36.36 -24.40
C TRP A 3 -9.62 36.77 -23.82
N LEU A 4 -9.40 38.07 -23.58
CA LEU A 4 -8.17 38.58 -22.98
C LEU A 4 -8.14 38.32 -21.46
N ILE A 5 -9.31 38.36 -20.81
CA ILE A 5 -9.46 37.94 -19.40
C ILE A 5 -9.27 36.42 -19.28
N PHE A 6 -9.76 35.64 -20.25
CA PHE A 6 -9.56 34.18 -20.33
C PHE A 6 -8.06 33.82 -20.39
N LEU A 7 -7.29 34.47 -21.26
CA LEU A 7 -5.84 34.22 -21.41
C LEU A 7 -4.99 34.72 -20.24
N ILE A 8 -5.38 35.81 -19.57
CA ILE A 8 -4.67 36.29 -18.36
C ILE A 8 -4.93 35.35 -17.17
N ILE A 9 -6.14 34.78 -17.06
CA ILE A 9 -6.44 33.77 -16.04
C ILE A 9 -5.68 32.46 -16.35
N PHE A 10 -5.66 32.02 -17.61
CA PHE A 10 -4.93 30.83 -18.05
C PHE A 10 -3.40 30.95 -17.85
N GLY A 11 -2.82 32.10 -18.18
CA GLY A 11 -1.37 32.35 -18.04
C GLY A 11 -0.88 32.54 -16.61
N VAL A 12 -1.77 32.91 -15.67
CA VAL A 12 -1.45 33.02 -14.23
C VAL A 12 -1.62 31.68 -13.50
N LEU A 13 -2.52 30.80 -13.98
CA LEU A 13 -2.79 29.47 -13.39
C LEU A 13 -1.68 28.44 -13.66
N ILE A 14 -0.97 28.52 -14.78
CA ILE A 14 0.10 27.56 -15.13
C ILE A 14 1.38 27.80 -14.29
N GLY A 15 1.53 28.97 -13.66
CA GLY A 15 2.73 29.35 -12.92
C GLY A 15 2.76 28.99 -11.43
N ALA A 16 1.68 28.45 -10.85
CA ALA A 16 1.59 28.26 -9.39
C ALA A 16 0.62 27.15 -8.95
N LEU A 17 0.64 25.99 -9.61
CA LEU A 17 0.02 24.79 -9.04
C LEU A 17 1.08 24.03 -8.23
N PRO A 18 1.03 24.02 -6.88
CA PRO A 18 1.76 23.01 -6.12
C PRO A 18 1.15 21.66 -6.52
N GLN A 19 2.01 20.75 -7.00
CA GLN A 19 1.61 19.39 -7.33
C GLN A 19 0.92 18.75 -6.11
N SER A 20 -0.18 18.04 -6.39
CA SER A 20 -0.94 17.24 -5.44
C SER A 20 -0.04 16.39 -4.55
N GLY A 21 -0.45 16.15 -3.29
CA GLY A 21 0.30 15.47 -2.23
C GLY A 21 0.67 14.01 -2.47
N VAL A 22 1.33 13.73 -3.59
CA VAL A 22 1.97 12.46 -3.95
C VAL A 22 3.43 12.53 -3.49
N ALA A 23 4.02 11.39 -3.14
CA ALA A 23 5.45 11.30 -2.87
C ALA A 23 6.25 12.00 -3.99
N GLN A 24 6.99 13.05 -3.66
CA GLN A 24 7.82 13.71 -4.66
C GLN A 24 9.03 12.82 -4.90
N VAL A 25 9.19 12.37 -6.14
CA VAL A 25 10.49 11.88 -6.58
C VAL A 25 11.31 13.09 -7.00
N THR A 26 12.43 13.30 -6.31
CA THR A 26 13.45 14.23 -6.78
C THR A 26 14.54 13.45 -7.50
N PHE A 27 14.87 13.89 -8.70
CA PHE A 27 16.05 13.40 -9.41
C PHE A 27 17.27 14.24 -9.02
N ASP A 28 18.31 13.56 -8.56
CA ASP A 28 19.60 14.19 -8.28
C ASP A 28 20.39 14.45 -9.57
N ARG A 29 21.65 14.88 -9.44
CA ARG A 29 22.49 15.23 -10.57
C ARG A 29 22.79 14.00 -11.44
N THR A 30 22.38 14.05 -12.69
CA THR A 30 22.70 13.03 -13.70
C THR A 30 24.21 12.89 -13.91
N THR A 31 24.71 11.66 -13.79
CA THR A 31 26.09 11.30 -14.16
C THR A 31 26.09 10.78 -15.59
N HIS A 32 26.88 11.40 -16.46
CA HIS A 32 27.00 11.03 -17.87
C HIS A 32 28.24 10.15 -18.11
N ILE A 33 28.06 9.08 -18.89
CA ILE A 33 29.12 8.26 -19.44
C ILE A 33 29.28 8.65 -20.90
N ALA A 34 30.41 9.29 -21.22
CA ALA A 34 30.73 9.63 -22.60
C ALA A 34 30.86 8.34 -23.44
N ASN A 35 29.92 8.15 -24.37
CA ASN A 35 29.93 7.11 -25.38
C ASN A 35 29.92 7.84 -26.73
N SER A 36 30.84 7.49 -27.64
CA SER A 36 31.18 8.32 -28.80
C SER A 36 30.75 7.69 -30.12
N ASP A 37 29.44 7.62 -30.37
CA ASP A 37 28.81 7.01 -31.54
C ASP A 37 28.77 5.47 -31.46
N GLY A 38 27.62 4.91 -31.13
CA GLY A 38 27.36 3.49 -31.27
C GLY A 38 25.87 3.21 -31.30
N ASP A 39 25.46 2.33 -32.19
CA ASP A 39 24.14 1.68 -32.30
C ASP A 39 23.94 0.74 -31.07
N GLY A 40 24.22 1.24 -29.86
CA GLY A 40 24.06 0.55 -28.58
C GLY A 40 22.58 0.29 -28.36
N ARG A 41 22.24 -0.98 -28.13
CA ARG A 41 20.85 -1.45 -28.09
C ARG A 41 20.41 -1.87 -26.71
N ASP A 42 21.25 -1.70 -25.68
CA ASP A 42 20.89 -2.16 -24.35
C ASP A 42 21.78 -1.54 -23.26
N VAL A 43 21.19 -1.32 -22.09
CA VAL A 43 21.86 -0.94 -20.84
C VAL A 43 21.23 -1.74 -19.71
N ASP A 44 22.06 -2.32 -18.86
CA ASP A 44 21.54 -3.09 -17.73
C ASP A 44 22.32 -2.84 -16.44
N LEU A 45 21.63 -2.90 -15.31
CA LEU A 45 22.22 -2.69 -14.02
C LEU A 45 21.54 -3.53 -12.94
N ASP A 46 22.31 -3.88 -11.91
CA ASP A 46 21.74 -4.56 -10.74
C ASP A 46 22.43 -4.16 -9.44
N ARG A 47 21.70 -4.32 -8.33
CA ARG A 47 22.13 -3.94 -6.99
C ARG A 47 23.05 -4.99 -6.40
N LEU A 48 24.29 -4.62 -6.11
CA LEU A 48 25.19 -5.43 -5.29
C LEU A 48 24.88 -5.24 -3.79
N SER A 49 24.69 -4.00 -3.36
CA SER A 49 24.39 -3.66 -1.96
C SER A 49 23.58 -2.37 -1.88
N SER A 50 23.23 -1.92 -0.66
CA SER A 50 22.54 -0.64 -0.45
C SER A 50 23.33 0.60 -0.90
N ALA A 51 24.59 0.45 -1.32
CA ALA A 51 25.43 1.57 -1.77
C ALA A 51 26.23 1.25 -3.04
N ALA A 52 26.11 0.06 -3.63
CA ALA A 52 26.90 -0.35 -4.78
C ALA A 52 26.06 -1.10 -5.81
N MET A 53 26.37 -0.87 -7.08
CA MET A 53 25.70 -1.46 -8.23
C MET A 53 26.71 -1.90 -9.29
N VAL A 54 26.32 -2.88 -10.08
CA VAL A 54 27.03 -3.28 -11.30
C VAL A 54 26.25 -2.76 -12.49
N MET A 55 26.95 -2.17 -13.46
CA MET A 55 26.36 -1.64 -14.69
C MET A 55 27.06 -2.28 -15.88
N ALA A 56 26.28 -2.79 -16.82
CA ALA A 56 26.72 -3.32 -18.10
C ALA A 56 26.18 -2.42 -19.23
N TYR A 57 27.05 -2.12 -20.20
CA TYR A 57 26.71 -1.30 -21.36
C TYR A 57 27.68 -1.57 -22.51
N THR A 58 27.25 -1.24 -23.71
CA THR A 58 28.11 -1.26 -24.90
C THR A 58 28.84 0.06 -25.09
N GLU A 59 30.14 0.01 -25.42
CA GLU A 59 30.95 1.18 -25.75
C GLU A 59 31.59 1.00 -27.13
N ALA A 60 31.44 2.00 -28.00
CA ALA A 60 32.09 1.99 -29.30
C ALA A 60 33.60 2.22 -29.15
N VAL A 61 34.41 1.21 -29.49
CA VAL A 61 35.88 1.33 -29.48
C VAL A 61 36.39 1.80 -30.83
N THR A 62 35.69 1.43 -31.90
CA THR A 62 35.85 1.99 -33.25
C THR A 62 34.49 2.07 -33.93
N PRO A 63 34.32 2.81 -35.04
CA PRO A 63 33.04 2.86 -35.77
C PRO A 63 32.49 1.50 -36.24
N GLU A 64 33.33 0.47 -36.30
CA GLU A 64 32.98 -0.89 -36.73
C GLU A 64 33.06 -1.91 -35.59
N ASN A 65 33.38 -1.48 -34.35
CA ASN A 65 33.60 -2.40 -33.23
C ASN A 65 33.06 -1.83 -31.91
N THR A 66 32.11 -2.55 -31.33
CA THR A 66 31.45 -2.24 -30.07
C THR A 66 31.85 -3.29 -29.03
N GLU A 67 32.32 -2.85 -27.87
CA GLU A 67 32.70 -3.75 -26.76
C GLU A 67 31.67 -3.71 -25.63
N LEU A 68 31.34 -4.88 -25.08
CA LEU A 68 30.58 -4.98 -23.83
C LEU A 68 31.50 -4.64 -22.66
N ARG A 69 31.07 -3.68 -21.84
CA ARG A 69 31.83 -3.17 -20.71
C ARG A 69 31.00 -3.21 -19.44
N VAL A 70 31.71 -3.41 -18.34
CA VAL A 70 31.13 -3.37 -17.00
C VAL A 70 31.82 -2.32 -16.16
N ARG A 71 31.04 -1.59 -15.36
CA ARG A 71 31.50 -0.66 -14.32
C ARG A 71 30.84 -0.97 -12.99
N ILE A 72 31.57 -0.70 -11.91
CA ILE A 72 31.00 -0.68 -10.56
C ILE A 72 30.68 0.76 -10.20
N GLY A 73 29.44 1.00 -9.82
CA GLY A 73 28.97 2.29 -9.33
C GLY A 73 28.83 2.27 -7.81
N VAL A 74 29.28 3.32 -7.13
CA VAL A 74 29.06 3.53 -5.70
C VAL A 74 28.20 4.77 -5.54
N VAL A 75 27.08 4.64 -4.83
CA VAL A 75 26.12 5.73 -4.65
C VAL A 75 26.42 6.47 -3.35
N HIS A 76 26.58 7.79 -3.47
CA HIS A 76 26.89 8.70 -2.37
C HIS A 76 25.89 9.85 -2.35
N ARG A 77 24.86 9.76 -1.50
CA ARG A 77 23.79 10.76 -1.39
C ARG A 77 23.16 11.07 -2.76
N ASP A 78 23.61 12.14 -3.41
CA ASP A 78 23.12 12.73 -4.66
C ASP A 78 24.04 12.48 -5.88
N GLN A 79 25.04 11.62 -5.75
CA GLN A 79 26.05 11.37 -6.78
C GLN A 79 26.34 9.88 -6.93
N VAL A 80 26.54 9.45 -8.17
CA VAL A 80 27.13 8.13 -8.49
C VAL A 80 28.61 8.30 -8.79
N GLU A 81 29.47 7.69 -7.98
CA GLU A 81 30.89 7.54 -8.27
C GLU A 81 31.11 6.29 -9.12
N LEU A 82 31.69 6.45 -10.31
CA LEU A 82 31.93 5.36 -11.25
C LEU A 82 33.37 4.86 -11.16
N GLY A 83 33.53 3.55 -10.98
CA GLY A 83 34.80 2.86 -11.18
C GLY A 83 35.26 2.84 -12.64
N THR A 84 36.46 2.33 -12.88
CA THR A 84 37.03 2.16 -14.22
C THR A 84 36.21 1.15 -15.03
N ALA A 85 35.96 1.46 -16.31
CA ALA A 85 35.37 0.52 -17.26
C ALA A 85 36.28 -0.70 -17.44
N VAL A 86 35.71 -1.91 -17.34
CA VAL A 86 36.41 -3.16 -17.60
C VAL A 86 35.74 -3.85 -18.78
N ALA A 87 36.52 -4.14 -19.82
CA ALA A 87 36.04 -4.95 -20.94
C ALA A 87 35.73 -6.37 -20.48
N VAL A 88 34.62 -6.93 -20.94
CA VAL A 88 34.28 -8.33 -20.72
C VAL A 88 35.25 -9.18 -21.55
N PRO A 89 35.85 -10.24 -20.99
CA PRO A 89 36.77 -11.10 -21.73
C PRO A 89 35.99 -12.00 -22.71
N VAL A 90 35.59 -11.41 -23.84
CA VAL A 90 35.05 -12.08 -25.02
C VAL A 90 36.14 -12.25 -26.07
N THR A 91 36.22 -13.44 -26.68
CA THR A 91 37.16 -13.71 -27.77
C THR A 91 36.50 -14.57 -28.85
N PRO A 92 36.48 -14.11 -30.12
CA PRO A 92 36.87 -12.78 -30.62
C PRO A 92 35.86 -11.67 -30.26
N ALA A 93 36.23 -10.40 -30.45
CA ALA A 93 35.35 -9.23 -30.22
C ALA A 93 34.24 -9.21 -31.28
N PRO A 94 33.02 -9.68 -30.94
CA PRO A 94 31.97 -9.91 -31.91
C PRO A 94 31.00 -8.71 -31.98
N SER A 95 30.11 -8.68 -32.97
CA SER A 95 28.94 -7.79 -32.93
C SER A 95 28.03 -8.26 -31.79
N LEU A 96 28.18 -7.63 -30.63
CA LEU A 96 27.31 -7.78 -29.47
C LEU A 96 25.98 -7.09 -29.73
N THR A 97 24.91 -7.68 -29.22
CA THR A 97 23.55 -7.30 -29.57
C THR A 97 22.64 -7.16 -28.37
N GLU A 98 22.76 -8.03 -27.35
CA GLU A 98 21.99 -7.95 -26.10
C GLU A 98 22.77 -8.58 -24.94
N PHE A 99 22.45 -8.15 -23.72
CA PHE A 99 23.04 -8.66 -22.49
C PHE A 99 22.13 -8.38 -21.27
N THR A 100 22.29 -9.17 -20.21
CA THR A 100 21.71 -8.85 -18.90
C THR A 100 22.71 -9.16 -17.79
N VAL A 101 22.64 -8.40 -16.70
CA VAL A 101 23.44 -8.58 -15.50
C VAL A 101 22.54 -8.84 -14.30
N THR A 102 22.87 -9.88 -13.54
CA THR A 102 22.20 -10.18 -12.27
C THR A 102 23.22 -10.31 -11.14
N ALA A 103 22.96 -9.62 -10.03
CA ALA A 103 23.78 -9.68 -8.83
C ALA A 103 23.37 -10.89 -7.97
N LEU A 104 24.32 -11.80 -7.71
CA LEU A 104 24.09 -12.94 -6.82
C LEU A 104 24.31 -12.56 -5.34
N SER A 105 25.19 -11.60 -5.09
CA SER A 105 25.52 -11.09 -3.75
C SER A 105 26.18 -9.71 -3.84
N SER A 106 26.57 -9.17 -2.70
CA SER A 106 27.34 -7.91 -2.64
C SER A 106 28.73 -7.94 -3.27
N GLU A 107 29.23 -9.12 -3.62
CA GLU A 107 30.57 -9.29 -4.18
C GLU A 107 30.58 -10.10 -5.48
N GLN A 108 29.43 -10.56 -5.98
CA GLN A 108 29.40 -11.49 -7.11
C GLN A 108 28.18 -11.25 -7.99
N PHE A 109 28.41 -11.24 -9.30
CA PHE A 109 27.37 -11.10 -10.32
C PHE A 109 27.63 -12.05 -11.48
N VAL A 110 26.60 -12.26 -12.29
CA VAL A 110 26.69 -12.97 -13.57
C VAL A 110 26.23 -12.05 -14.67
N LEU A 111 26.97 -12.07 -15.77
CA LEU A 111 26.63 -11.38 -17.01
C LEU A 111 26.31 -12.44 -18.07
N ILE A 112 25.14 -12.33 -18.68
CA ILE A 112 24.70 -13.17 -19.80
C ILE A 112 24.67 -12.28 -21.03
N TYR A 113 25.15 -12.80 -22.15
CA TYR A 113 25.28 -12.02 -23.38
C TYR A 113 25.22 -12.91 -24.62
N GLY A 114 24.68 -12.34 -25.70
CA GLY A 114 24.58 -12.95 -27.01
C GLY A 114 25.54 -12.30 -28.00
N TYR A 115 26.16 -13.10 -28.88
CA TYR A 115 27.06 -12.60 -29.90
C TYR A 115 27.18 -13.50 -31.13
N THR A 116 27.74 -12.95 -32.21
CA THR A 116 28.11 -13.72 -33.41
C THR A 116 29.63 -13.84 -33.55
N ASP A 117 30.14 -15.06 -33.59
CA ASP A 117 31.55 -15.38 -33.80
C ASP A 117 31.74 -16.15 -35.12
N ASP A 118 32.41 -15.54 -36.10
CA ASP A 118 32.67 -16.12 -37.43
C ASP A 118 31.41 -16.71 -38.12
N GLY A 119 30.25 -16.08 -37.89
CA GLY A 119 28.96 -16.51 -38.43
C GLY A 119 28.26 -17.60 -37.61
N VAL A 120 28.74 -17.90 -36.40
CA VAL A 120 28.09 -18.76 -35.40
C VAL A 120 27.46 -17.88 -34.33
N GLY A 121 26.17 -18.03 -34.08
CA GLY A 121 25.50 -17.36 -32.97
C GLY A 121 25.78 -18.08 -31.66
N VAL A 122 26.13 -17.34 -30.61
CA VAL A 122 26.52 -17.87 -29.30
C VAL A 122 25.82 -17.11 -28.18
N ASN A 123 25.22 -17.83 -27.23
CA ASN A 123 24.87 -17.25 -25.92
C ASN A 123 25.84 -17.79 -24.87
N ALA A 124 26.42 -16.88 -24.08
CA ALA A 124 27.36 -17.21 -23.03
C ALA A 124 27.05 -16.47 -21.74
N ALA A 125 27.55 -17.01 -20.63
CA ALA A 125 27.52 -16.37 -19.34
C ALA A 125 28.94 -16.28 -18.76
N ILE A 126 29.22 -15.25 -17.98
CA ILE A 126 30.47 -15.10 -17.24
C ILE A 126 30.22 -14.54 -15.85
N ALA A 127 30.90 -15.11 -14.86
CA ALA A 127 30.83 -14.62 -13.48
C ALA A 127 31.92 -13.56 -13.22
N GLY A 128 31.53 -12.49 -12.56
CA GLY A 128 32.43 -11.46 -12.05
C GLY A 128 32.42 -11.42 -10.53
N ARG A 129 33.59 -11.30 -9.90
CA ARG A 129 33.72 -11.02 -8.46
C ARG A 129 34.24 -9.61 -8.24
N VAL A 130 33.54 -8.86 -7.38
CA VAL A 130 33.78 -7.45 -7.10
C VAL A 130 34.60 -7.31 -5.82
N SER A 131 35.64 -6.48 -5.87
CA SER A 131 36.38 -6.03 -4.69
C SER A 131 36.66 -4.53 -4.82
N GLY A 132 35.91 -3.73 -4.05
CA GLY A 132 35.85 -2.28 -4.27
C GLY A 132 35.30 -1.98 -5.67
N THR A 133 36.08 -1.28 -6.50
CA THR A 133 35.73 -0.95 -7.89
C THR A 133 36.38 -1.90 -8.92
N THR A 134 37.03 -2.98 -8.47
CA THR A 134 37.74 -3.92 -9.34
C THR A 134 36.94 -5.19 -9.56
N ILE A 135 37.05 -5.76 -10.77
CA ILE A 135 36.35 -6.99 -11.17
C ILE A 135 37.39 -8.07 -11.48
N THR A 136 37.22 -9.24 -10.87
CA THR A 136 37.94 -10.46 -11.23
C THR A 136 37.01 -11.39 -11.99
N TRP A 137 37.32 -11.61 -13.27
CA TRP A 137 36.51 -12.43 -14.17
C TRP A 137 36.79 -13.92 -14.01
N GLY A 138 35.74 -14.73 -14.18
CA GLY A 138 35.82 -16.16 -14.43
C GLY A 138 36.20 -16.49 -15.88
N GLN A 139 35.72 -17.64 -16.37
CA GLN A 139 35.79 -18.00 -17.78
C GLN A 139 34.39 -17.95 -18.41
N PRO A 140 34.24 -17.43 -19.63
CA PRO A 140 33.01 -17.54 -20.38
C PRO A 140 32.53 -18.99 -20.48
N THR A 141 31.27 -19.22 -20.18
CA THR A 141 30.61 -20.52 -20.29
C THR A 141 29.50 -20.42 -21.31
N ILE A 142 29.66 -21.15 -22.40
CA ILE A 142 28.69 -21.17 -23.49
C ILE A 142 27.56 -22.14 -23.14
N PHE A 143 26.32 -21.68 -23.26
CA PHE A 143 25.15 -22.52 -23.00
C PHE A 143 24.30 -22.75 -24.25
N TYR A 144 24.48 -21.96 -25.30
CA TYR A 144 23.81 -22.13 -26.59
C TYR A 144 24.73 -21.74 -27.75
N GLN A 145 24.68 -22.50 -28.86
CA GLN A 145 25.38 -22.20 -30.11
C GLN A 145 24.54 -22.59 -31.32
N ASN A 146 24.65 -21.82 -32.41
CA ASN A 146 23.97 -22.09 -33.68
C ASN A 146 24.86 -21.72 -34.88
N GLU A 147 25.08 -22.69 -35.78
CA GLU A 147 25.91 -22.51 -36.98
C GLU A 147 25.28 -21.58 -38.04
N ALA A 148 23.99 -21.25 -37.92
CA ALA A 148 23.31 -20.33 -38.82
C ALA A 148 23.55 -18.85 -38.48
N GLY A 149 24.36 -18.56 -37.46
CA GLY A 149 24.69 -17.19 -37.04
C GLY A 149 23.66 -16.52 -36.16
N PHE A 150 22.55 -17.21 -35.86
CA PHE A 150 21.51 -16.69 -35.00
C PHE A 150 21.73 -17.07 -33.54
N PHE A 151 21.56 -16.13 -32.64
CA PHE A 151 21.62 -16.32 -31.19
C PHE A 151 20.39 -15.64 -30.57
N SER A 152 20.14 -15.85 -29.28
CA SER A 152 18.96 -15.24 -28.65
C SER A 152 19.15 -13.74 -28.58
N THR A 153 18.22 -12.97 -29.14
CA THR A 153 18.09 -11.52 -28.91
C THR A 153 16.93 -11.29 -27.95
N ASP A 154 16.83 -12.14 -26.94
CA ASP A 154 15.81 -12.03 -25.92
C ASP A 154 16.16 -12.96 -24.77
N PHE A 155 16.72 -12.41 -23.70
CA PHE A 155 16.96 -13.17 -22.49
C PHE A 155 16.99 -12.30 -21.25
N ASP A 156 16.47 -12.86 -20.18
CA ASP A 156 16.46 -12.27 -18.85
C ASP A 156 16.96 -13.31 -17.86
N ALA A 157 17.49 -12.83 -16.74
CA ALA A 157 18.02 -13.68 -15.70
C ALA A 157 17.81 -13.08 -14.34
N ASP A 158 17.70 -13.94 -13.34
CA ASP A 158 17.57 -13.50 -11.96
C ASP A 158 18.27 -14.44 -10.99
N ALA A 159 18.70 -13.89 -9.85
CA ALA A 159 19.42 -14.64 -8.83
C ALA A 159 18.45 -15.50 -8.01
N LEU A 160 18.68 -16.81 -7.95
CA LEU A 160 17.96 -17.73 -7.06
C LEU A 160 18.60 -17.73 -5.67
N SER A 161 19.92 -17.68 -5.62
CA SER A 161 20.72 -17.70 -4.40
C SER A 161 22.05 -16.96 -4.61
N MET A 162 22.93 -17.00 -3.60
CA MET A 162 24.28 -16.43 -3.70
C MET A 162 25.18 -17.14 -4.73
N ASP A 163 24.80 -18.32 -5.18
CA ASP A 163 25.57 -19.19 -6.06
C ASP A 163 24.76 -19.79 -7.22
N GLN A 164 23.47 -19.50 -7.33
CA GLN A 164 22.61 -19.97 -8.42
C GLN A 164 21.79 -18.83 -9.02
N PHE A 165 21.56 -18.94 -10.33
CA PHE A 165 20.71 -18.03 -11.09
C PHE A 165 19.87 -18.83 -12.09
N ILE A 166 18.77 -18.24 -12.51
CA ILE A 166 17.97 -18.75 -13.62
C ILE A 166 18.15 -17.83 -14.81
N VAL A 167 18.21 -18.40 -16.02
CA VAL A 167 18.17 -17.66 -17.28
C VAL A 167 17.01 -18.18 -18.11
N ALA A 168 16.19 -17.27 -18.62
CA ALA A 168 15.13 -17.54 -19.57
C ALA A 168 15.48 -16.89 -20.91
N TYR A 169 15.32 -17.61 -22.00
CA TYR A 169 15.71 -17.12 -23.32
C TYR A 169 14.96 -17.81 -24.45
N GLN A 170 14.96 -17.17 -25.61
CA GLN A 170 14.50 -17.76 -26.86
C GLN A 170 15.64 -18.59 -27.50
N ASN A 171 15.45 -19.91 -27.67
CA ASN A 171 16.41 -20.66 -28.49
C ASN A 171 16.19 -20.35 -29.98
N VAL A 172 17.20 -20.56 -30.85
CA VAL A 172 17.08 -20.20 -32.28
C VAL A 172 17.01 -21.43 -33.19
N GLN A 173 16.56 -21.21 -34.44
CA GLN A 173 16.26 -22.16 -35.52
C GLN A 173 16.97 -23.54 -35.45
N PRO A 174 16.30 -24.64 -35.83
CA PRO A 174 15.08 -24.68 -36.67
C PRO A 174 13.74 -24.62 -35.92
N ASP A 175 13.71 -24.91 -34.61
CA ASP A 175 12.49 -24.87 -33.79
C ASP A 175 12.68 -23.83 -32.68
N VAL A 176 12.27 -22.58 -32.94
CA VAL A 176 12.39 -21.45 -32.00
C VAL A 176 11.37 -21.62 -30.87
N ARG A 177 11.86 -21.86 -29.66
CA ARG A 177 11.14 -22.22 -28.42
C ARG A 177 11.61 -21.37 -27.25
N GLY A 178 10.76 -21.22 -26.25
CA GLY A 178 11.12 -20.63 -24.97
C GLY A 178 11.78 -21.67 -24.07
N VAL A 179 12.98 -21.36 -23.58
CA VAL A 179 13.75 -22.24 -22.71
C VAL A 179 14.23 -21.55 -21.44
N VAL A 180 14.34 -22.32 -20.38
CA VAL A 180 15.02 -21.90 -19.13
C VAL A 180 16.16 -22.85 -18.79
N ARG A 181 17.16 -22.30 -18.09
CA ARG A 181 18.24 -23.07 -17.46
C ARG A 181 18.58 -22.52 -16.09
N VAL A 182 18.94 -23.42 -15.18
CA VAL A 182 19.59 -23.05 -13.91
C VAL A 182 21.10 -23.05 -14.12
N GLY A 183 21.73 -21.93 -13.82
CA GLY A 183 23.18 -21.78 -13.75
C GLY A 183 23.66 -21.80 -12.30
N SER A 184 24.79 -22.44 -12.05
CA SER A 184 25.47 -22.42 -10.75
C SER A 184 26.87 -21.86 -10.88
N VAL A 185 27.28 -21.01 -9.95
CA VAL A 185 28.60 -20.38 -9.91
C VAL A 185 29.39 -20.86 -8.71
N ASN A 186 30.52 -21.52 -8.97
CA ASN A 186 31.37 -22.02 -7.89
C ASN A 186 32.31 -20.94 -7.31
N SER A 187 33.04 -21.29 -6.25
CA SER A 187 34.01 -20.41 -5.58
C SER A 187 35.19 -19.97 -6.47
N ALA A 188 35.40 -20.61 -7.61
CA ALA A 188 36.41 -20.25 -8.61
C ALA A 188 35.83 -19.39 -9.75
N ASN A 189 34.63 -18.83 -9.58
CA ASN A 189 33.90 -18.05 -10.59
C ASN A 189 33.67 -18.83 -11.91
N THR A 190 33.53 -20.15 -11.85
CA THR A 190 33.18 -20.98 -13.01
C THR A 190 31.69 -21.27 -12.98
N ILE A 191 31.05 -21.17 -14.15
CA ILE A 191 29.61 -21.42 -14.32
C ILE A 191 29.42 -22.86 -14.83
N THR A 192 28.39 -23.53 -14.31
CA THR A 192 27.84 -24.77 -14.86
C THR A 192 26.35 -24.60 -15.08
N PHE A 193 25.81 -25.10 -16.19
CA PHE A 193 24.39 -25.10 -16.48
C PHE A 193 23.79 -26.50 -16.32
N GLU A 194 22.57 -26.54 -15.80
CA GLU A 194 21.70 -27.71 -15.89
C GLU A 194 21.13 -27.86 -17.31
N ASP A 195 20.42 -28.96 -17.54
CA ASP A 195 19.75 -29.24 -18.81
C ASP A 195 18.69 -28.17 -19.12
N GLU A 196 18.45 -27.93 -20.41
CA GLU A 196 17.38 -27.02 -20.83
C GLU A 196 16.00 -27.59 -20.55
N VAL A 197 15.09 -26.71 -20.13
CA VAL A 197 13.68 -27.05 -19.96
C VAL A 197 12.86 -26.09 -20.80
N ILE A 198 12.02 -26.65 -21.68
CA ILE A 198 11.15 -25.89 -22.59
C ILE A 198 9.91 -25.44 -21.82
N PHE A 199 9.62 -24.14 -21.81
CA PHE A 199 8.39 -23.58 -21.25
C PHE A 199 7.37 -23.21 -22.34
N GLU A 200 7.83 -22.94 -23.56
CA GLU A 200 6.98 -22.56 -24.69
C GLU A 200 7.46 -23.24 -25.98
N GLU A 201 6.54 -23.85 -26.72
CA GLU A 201 6.81 -24.60 -27.94
C GLU A 201 6.71 -23.73 -29.20
N VAL A 202 6.05 -22.57 -29.09
CA VAL A 202 5.99 -21.53 -30.11
C VAL A 202 7.13 -20.52 -29.90
N THR A 203 7.39 -19.67 -30.87
CA THR A 203 8.38 -18.59 -30.77
C THR A 203 7.95 -17.54 -29.75
N PRO A 204 8.57 -17.46 -28.55
CA PRO A 204 8.29 -16.37 -27.61
C PRO A 204 9.04 -15.10 -28.01
N TYR A 205 8.56 -13.95 -27.57
CA TYR A 205 9.28 -12.69 -27.61
C TYR A 205 9.15 -11.99 -26.25
N ASP A 206 10.03 -11.04 -26.00
CA ASP A 206 10.19 -10.30 -24.74
C ASP A 206 10.11 -11.26 -23.54
N VAL A 207 11.06 -12.19 -23.40
CA VAL A 207 11.08 -13.18 -22.32
C VAL A 207 11.65 -12.54 -21.06
N SER A 208 10.89 -12.62 -19.95
CA SER A 208 11.35 -12.17 -18.63
C SER A 208 11.18 -13.25 -17.57
N VAL A 209 12.11 -13.26 -16.61
CA VAL A 209 12.11 -14.18 -15.46
C VAL A 209 12.45 -13.42 -14.18
N THR A 210 11.73 -13.73 -13.10
CA THR A 210 12.08 -13.21 -11.78
C THR A 210 12.00 -14.30 -10.72
N ALA A 211 13.00 -14.35 -9.85
CA ALA A 211 13.11 -15.34 -8.78
C ALA A 211 12.21 -14.93 -7.60
N LEU A 212 11.29 -15.80 -7.23
CA LEU A 212 10.40 -15.60 -6.08
C LEU A 212 11.06 -16.13 -4.80
N THR A 213 11.72 -17.27 -4.91
CA THR A 213 12.52 -17.88 -3.84
C THR A 213 13.75 -18.54 -4.46
N SER A 214 14.59 -19.15 -3.62
CA SER A 214 15.71 -19.96 -4.11
C SER A 214 15.31 -21.21 -4.90
N THR A 215 14.03 -21.57 -4.92
CA THR A 215 13.52 -22.76 -5.62
C THR A 215 12.25 -22.48 -6.42
N SER A 216 11.89 -21.22 -6.66
CA SER A 216 10.72 -20.87 -7.46
C SER A 216 10.87 -19.53 -8.15
N PHE A 217 10.22 -19.38 -9.29
CA PHE A 217 10.33 -18.21 -10.16
C PHE A 217 9.03 -18.01 -10.96
N ALA A 218 8.83 -16.80 -11.48
CA ALA A 218 7.80 -16.48 -12.46
C ALA A 218 8.44 -16.27 -13.84
N LEU A 219 7.73 -16.67 -14.89
CA LEU A 219 8.11 -16.47 -16.30
C LEU A 219 7.01 -15.74 -17.03
N GLY A 220 7.37 -14.75 -17.83
CA GLY A 220 6.46 -14.00 -18.70
C GLY A 220 7.04 -13.86 -20.09
N TRP A 221 6.19 -13.94 -21.10
CA TRP A 221 6.58 -13.77 -22.51
C TRP A 221 5.38 -13.32 -23.33
N ARG A 222 5.63 -12.92 -24.58
CA ARG A 222 4.59 -12.71 -25.59
C ARG A 222 4.75 -13.63 -26.79
N THR A 223 3.65 -13.81 -27.50
CA THR A 223 3.58 -14.42 -28.83
C THR A 223 2.69 -13.53 -29.70
N GLU A 224 1.48 -13.99 -30.06
CA GLU A 224 0.38 -13.12 -30.49
C GLU A 224 -0.32 -12.44 -29.29
N GLY A 225 -0.38 -13.13 -28.15
CA GLY A 225 -0.85 -12.61 -26.86
C GLY A 225 0.20 -12.73 -25.74
N GLY A 226 -0.17 -12.33 -24.53
CA GLY A 226 0.69 -12.33 -23.35
C GLY A 226 0.48 -13.52 -22.44
N TRP A 227 1.56 -14.22 -22.09
CA TRP A 227 1.53 -15.45 -21.30
C TRP A 227 2.43 -15.39 -20.07
N VAL A 228 1.98 -16.04 -19.00
CA VAL A 228 2.74 -16.13 -17.74
C VAL A 228 2.57 -17.52 -17.12
N CYS A 229 3.64 -18.02 -16.51
CA CYS A 229 3.59 -19.21 -15.66
C CYS A 229 4.56 -19.05 -14.48
N THR A 230 4.57 -20.04 -13.59
CA THR A 230 5.56 -20.17 -12.53
C THR A 230 6.29 -21.48 -12.65
N GLY A 231 7.56 -21.50 -12.25
CA GLY A 231 8.36 -22.71 -12.18
C GLY A 231 8.80 -23.02 -10.75
N SER A 232 8.87 -24.31 -10.43
CA SER A 232 9.45 -24.82 -9.19
C SER A 232 10.68 -25.68 -9.51
N ILE A 233 11.76 -25.46 -8.76
CA ILE A 233 13.04 -26.13 -8.95
C ILE A 233 13.16 -27.23 -7.89
N SER A 234 13.40 -28.46 -8.34
CA SER A 234 13.56 -29.62 -7.47
C SER A 234 14.68 -30.53 -8.00
N PRO A 235 15.14 -31.52 -7.22
CA PRO A 235 16.07 -32.53 -7.73
C PRO A 235 15.55 -33.34 -8.92
N GLU A 236 14.24 -33.32 -9.18
CA GLU A 236 13.61 -33.98 -10.34
C GLU A 236 13.58 -33.09 -11.60
N GLY A 237 14.10 -31.86 -11.49
CA GLY A 237 14.08 -30.85 -12.53
C GLY A 237 13.06 -29.73 -12.25
N ILE A 238 12.85 -28.90 -13.28
CA ILE A 238 11.89 -27.79 -13.24
C ILE A 238 10.49 -28.32 -13.56
N GLN A 239 9.50 -27.92 -12.75
CA GLN A 239 8.09 -28.17 -12.99
C GLN A 239 7.34 -26.86 -13.12
N PHE A 240 6.58 -26.69 -14.21
CA PHE A 240 5.78 -25.49 -14.46
C PHE A 240 4.35 -25.63 -13.96
N SER A 241 3.79 -24.54 -13.48
CA SER A 241 2.35 -24.38 -13.30
C SER A 241 1.63 -24.26 -14.66
N PRO A 242 0.29 -24.38 -14.68
CA PRO A 242 -0.48 -24.06 -15.88
C PRO A 242 -0.19 -22.65 -16.39
N ILE A 243 -0.01 -22.52 -17.70
CA ILE A 243 0.20 -21.24 -18.37
C ILE A 243 -1.12 -20.45 -18.32
N LEU A 244 -1.05 -19.19 -17.91
CA LEU A 244 -2.19 -18.28 -17.90
C LEU A 244 -1.97 -17.13 -18.90
N PRO A 245 -3.02 -16.70 -19.62
CA PRO A 245 -2.96 -15.45 -20.38
C PRO A 245 -3.02 -14.26 -19.42
N TYR A 246 -2.07 -13.34 -19.53
CA TYR A 246 -2.19 -12.03 -18.87
C TYR A 246 -2.87 -10.99 -19.75
N ALA A 247 -2.84 -11.12 -21.08
CA ALA A 247 -3.59 -10.26 -22.00
C ALA A 247 -3.77 -10.95 -23.37
N GLU A 248 -4.88 -10.67 -24.05
CA GLU A 248 -5.17 -11.27 -25.36
C GLU A 248 -4.29 -10.69 -26.47
N ASP A 249 -4.05 -9.36 -26.46
CA ASP A 249 -3.20 -8.66 -27.42
C ASP A 249 -2.10 -7.88 -26.69
N VAL A 250 -0.84 -8.17 -26.99
CA VAL A 250 0.32 -7.51 -26.37
C VAL A 250 1.26 -6.99 -27.44
N ALA A 251 1.43 -5.67 -27.51
CA ALA A 251 2.38 -5.02 -28.39
C ALA A 251 3.80 -5.06 -27.81
N HIS A 252 3.90 -4.82 -26.50
CA HIS A 252 5.16 -4.71 -25.77
C HIS A 252 5.03 -5.33 -24.38
N PHE A 253 6.04 -6.07 -23.96
CA PHE A 253 6.13 -6.58 -22.59
C PHE A 253 7.31 -5.94 -21.86
N GLY A 254 7.02 -5.28 -20.74
CA GLY A 254 7.99 -4.54 -19.92
C GLY A 254 8.70 -5.40 -18.86
N GLY A 255 8.39 -6.70 -18.81
CA GLY A 255 9.06 -7.66 -17.94
C GLY A 255 8.34 -7.95 -16.62
N LEU A 256 8.99 -8.80 -15.82
CA LEU A 256 8.57 -9.23 -14.49
C LEU A 256 9.46 -8.64 -13.41
N PHE A 257 8.93 -8.52 -12.20
CA PHE A 257 9.73 -8.24 -11.01
C PHE A 257 9.09 -8.85 -9.76
N THR A 258 9.91 -9.42 -8.89
CA THR A 258 9.45 -10.00 -7.61
C THR A 258 9.03 -8.91 -6.63
N LEU A 259 7.79 -8.99 -6.14
CA LEU A 259 7.31 -8.19 -5.02
C LEU A 259 7.61 -8.92 -3.70
N HIS A 260 7.17 -10.17 -3.61
CA HIS A 260 7.35 -11.03 -2.44
C HIS A 260 7.63 -12.47 -2.86
N SER A 261 7.97 -13.34 -1.91
CA SER A 261 8.17 -14.77 -2.17
C SER A 261 6.99 -15.51 -2.79
N THR A 262 5.81 -14.90 -2.76
CA THR A 262 4.54 -15.43 -3.26
C THR A 262 3.85 -14.51 -4.26
N THR A 263 4.46 -13.37 -4.61
CA THR A 263 3.85 -12.37 -5.51
C THR A 263 4.87 -11.68 -6.41
N PHE A 264 4.44 -11.33 -7.61
CA PHE A 264 5.26 -10.60 -8.58
C PHE A 264 4.42 -9.56 -9.33
N GLY A 265 5.07 -8.52 -9.84
CA GLY A 265 4.48 -7.59 -10.78
C GLY A 265 4.85 -7.97 -12.22
N LEU A 266 3.95 -7.70 -13.16
CA LEU A 266 4.17 -7.86 -14.59
C LEU A 266 3.66 -6.62 -15.33
N VAL A 267 4.50 -6.06 -16.21
CA VAL A 267 4.22 -4.79 -16.92
C VAL A 267 4.11 -5.07 -18.43
N TYR A 268 3.12 -4.48 -19.10
CA TYR A 268 2.89 -4.67 -20.53
C TYR A 268 2.11 -3.52 -21.17
N ALA A 269 2.07 -3.45 -22.49
CA ALA A 269 1.15 -2.58 -23.24
C ALA A 269 0.46 -3.38 -24.37
N GLY A 270 -0.84 -3.12 -24.56
CA GLY A 270 -1.66 -3.76 -25.58
C GLY A 270 -1.58 -3.05 -26.94
N THR A 271 -2.19 -3.65 -27.97
CA THR A 271 -2.35 -3.01 -29.29
C THR A 271 -3.62 -2.17 -29.39
N ALA A 272 -4.65 -2.50 -28.60
CA ALA A 272 -5.92 -1.77 -28.50
C ALA A 272 -5.98 -0.82 -27.29
N ASP A 273 -5.16 -1.09 -26.27
CA ASP A 273 -4.96 -0.24 -25.10
C ASP A 273 -3.64 0.53 -25.30
N GLU A 274 -3.71 1.78 -25.78
CA GLU A 274 -2.54 2.66 -25.98
C GLU A 274 -1.81 3.01 -24.66
N HIS A 275 -2.33 2.55 -23.52
CA HIS A 275 -1.75 2.76 -22.19
C HIS A 275 -1.06 1.50 -21.66
N ALA A 276 0.10 1.69 -21.01
CA ALA A 276 0.76 0.60 -20.31
C ALA A 276 -0.02 0.19 -19.06
N GLN A 277 -0.02 -1.11 -18.82
CA GLN A 277 -0.73 -1.79 -17.76
C GLN A 277 0.23 -2.58 -16.89
N ILE A 278 -0.15 -2.72 -15.64
CA ILE A 278 0.51 -3.60 -14.69
C ILE A 278 -0.50 -4.58 -14.10
N ARG A 279 -0.07 -5.80 -13.84
CA ARG A 279 -0.81 -6.81 -13.06
C ARG A 279 0.06 -7.38 -11.96
N GLN A 280 -0.60 -7.87 -10.92
CA GLN A 280 0.03 -8.61 -9.83
C GLN A 280 -0.28 -10.09 -10.01
N GLY A 281 0.75 -10.93 -9.99
CA GLY A 281 0.61 -12.37 -9.93
C GLY A 281 0.72 -12.88 -8.50
N PHE A 282 -0.10 -13.88 -8.18
CA PHE A 282 -0.13 -14.55 -6.88
C PHE A 282 0.21 -16.03 -7.05
N THR A 283 1.12 -16.54 -6.24
CA THR A 283 1.64 -17.91 -6.31
C THR A 283 1.44 -18.71 -5.04
N ALA A 284 0.78 -18.11 -4.03
CA ALA A 284 0.28 -18.82 -2.86
C ALA A 284 -0.92 -19.70 -3.26
N GLY A 285 -0.65 -20.95 -3.65
CA GLY A 285 -1.65 -21.87 -4.19
C GLY A 285 -1.52 -22.05 -5.70
N GLU A 286 -2.64 -22.13 -6.41
CA GLU A 286 -2.62 -22.08 -7.88
C GLU A 286 -2.28 -20.67 -8.35
N LEU A 287 -1.47 -20.58 -9.42
CA LEU A 287 -1.14 -19.29 -10.04
C LEU A 287 -2.44 -18.55 -10.39
N SER A 288 -2.52 -17.29 -10.00
CA SER A 288 -3.63 -16.40 -10.35
C SER A 288 -3.13 -14.98 -10.60
N LEU A 289 -3.91 -14.21 -11.37
CA LEU A 289 -3.58 -12.83 -11.73
C LEU A 289 -4.64 -11.87 -11.18
N GLY A 290 -4.20 -10.75 -10.63
CA GLY A 290 -5.04 -9.61 -10.28
C GLY A 290 -5.58 -8.88 -11.52
N MET A 291 -6.45 -7.90 -11.27
CA MET A 291 -6.98 -7.04 -12.32
C MET A 291 -5.87 -6.17 -12.94
N PRO A 292 -5.91 -5.90 -14.26
CA PRO A 292 -5.01 -4.93 -14.89
C PRO A 292 -5.25 -3.53 -14.36
N TYR A 293 -4.16 -2.78 -14.20
CA TYR A 293 -4.19 -1.36 -13.84
C TYR A 293 -3.41 -0.52 -14.86
N PRO A 294 -4.07 0.41 -15.58
CA PRO A 294 -3.37 1.33 -16.48
C PRO A 294 -2.62 2.40 -15.68
N PHE A 295 -1.38 2.68 -16.04
CA PHE A 295 -0.54 3.65 -15.32
C PHE A 295 0.06 4.75 -16.21
N THR A 296 -0.36 4.82 -17.47
CA THR A 296 0.04 5.88 -18.41
C THR A 296 -1.17 6.52 -19.07
N THR A 297 -0.99 7.76 -19.53
CA THR A 297 -2.00 8.54 -20.27
C THR A 297 -1.64 8.74 -21.74
N ASP A 298 -0.42 8.34 -22.13
CA ASP A 298 0.20 8.59 -23.42
C ASP A 298 0.60 7.25 -24.06
N GLU A 299 0.80 7.24 -25.39
CA GLU A 299 1.29 6.07 -26.13
C GLU A 299 2.68 5.63 -25.64
N VAL A 300 2.79 4.36 -25.23
CA VAL A 300 3.98 3.83 -24.54
C VAL A 300 4.80 2.91 -25.44
N GLN A 301 6.12 3.03 -25.36
CA GLN A 301 7.09 2.11 -25.92
C GLN A 301 8.02 1.60 -24.82
N PHE A 302 8.24 0.28 -24.79
CA PHE A 302 9.18 -0.38 -23.87
C PHE A 302 10.40 -0.88 -24.65
N TYR A 303 11.58 -0.43 -24.24
CA TYR A 303 12.87 -0.87 -24.76
C TYR A 303 13.81 -1.03 -23.57
N THR A 304 13.83 -2.20 -22.91
CA THR A 304 14.51 -2.34 -21.60
C THR A 304 14.97 -3.77 -21.34
N SER A 305 16.13 -3.93 -20.70
CA SER A 305 16.52 -5.20 -20.06
C SER A 305 15.76 -5.44 -18.74
N ARG A 306 15.49 -4.38 -17.95
CA ARG A 306 14.82 -4.42 -16.64
C ARG A 306 14.10 -3.10 -16.33
N ALA A 307 12.89 -2.91 -16.88
CA ALA A 307 12.12 -1.68 -16.71
C ALA A 307 11.55 -1.46 -15.30
N SER A 308 11.48 -2.51 -14.47
CA SER A 308 10.71 -2.46 -13.23
C SER A 308 11.42 -3.16 -12.10
N VAL A 309 11.28 -2.61 -10.88
CA VAL A 309 11.87 -3.19 -9.67
C VAL A 309 10.98 -2.93 -8.46
N ALA A 310 10.89 -3.91 -7.56
CA ALA A 310 10.27 -3.70 -6.25
C ALA A 310 11.18 -2.89 -5.33
N LEU A 311 10.60 -1.92 -4.63
CA LEU A 311 11.25 -1.16 -3.54
C LEU A 311 10.98 -1.82 -2.18
N SER A 312 9.81 -2.43 -2.03
CA SER A 312 9.35 -3.21 -0.88
C SER A 312 8.37 -4.29 -1.37
N PRO A 313 7.88 -5.20 -0.50
CA PRO A 313 6.83 -6.14 -0.90
C PRO A 313 5.54 -5.51 -1.43
N THR A 314 5.38 -4.21 -1.16
CA THR A 314 4.17 -3.45 -1.45
C THR A 314 4.42 -2.25 -2.36
N ARG A 315 5.66 -1.92 -2.74
CA ARG A 315 5.99 -0.75 -3.57
C ARG A 315 6.94 -1.12 -4.69
N PHE A 316 6.81 -0.46 -5.84
CA PHE A 316 7.64 -0.68 -7.01
C PHE A 316 7.88 0.60 -7.78
N VAL A 317 8.92 0.60 -8.60
CA VAL A 317 9.17 1.63 -9.62
C VAL A 317 9.21 0.95 -10.98
N THR A 318 8.59 1.59 -11.96
CA THR A 318 8.66 1.20 -13.36
C THR A 318 9.08 2.38 -14.23
N THR A 319 9.88 2.11 -15.26
CA THR A 319 10.33 3.08 -16.25
C THR A 319 9.73 2.76 -17.60
N TYR A 320 9.46 3.80 -18.38
CA TYR A 320 9.02 3.65 -19.77
C TYR A 320 9.44 4.86 -20.61
N SER A 321 9.31 4.71 -21.93
CA SER A 321 9.51 5.79 -22.89
C SER A 321 8.22 6.06 -23.65
N THR A 322 7.95 7.32 -24.00
CA THR A 322 6.81 7.68 -24.86
C THR A 322 7.16 7.47 -26.34
N GLY A 323 6.23 6.91 -27.11
CA GLY A 323 6.34 6.83 -28.57
C GLY A 323 6.20 8.21 -29.23
N GLY A 324 6.62 8.35 -30.50
CA GLY A 324 6.32 9.52 -31.34
C GLY A 324 7.30 10.70 -31.30
N ASN A 325 6.82 11.91 -31.63
CA ASN A 325 7.64 13.12 -31.86
C ASN A 325 8.10 13.86 -30.58
N SER A 326 7.85 13.31 -29.40
CA SER A 326 8.34 13.84 -28.12
C SER A 326 8.66 12.70 -27.13
N PRO A 327 9.71 11.89 -27.43
CA PRO A 327 10.12 10.80 -26.56
C PRO A 327 10.78 11.36 -25.30
N SER A 328 10.26 10.99 -24.14
CA SER A 328 10.83 11.32 -22.84
C SER A 328 10.89 10.07 -21.97
N GLY A 329 12.01 9.88 -21.27
CA GLY A 329 12.13 8.83 -20.26
C GLY A 329 11.29 9.18 -19.03
N ARG A 330 10.40 8.28 -18.63
CA ARG A 330 9.47 8.47 -17.51
C ARG A 330 9.62 7.39 -16.46
N VAL A 331 9.51 7.80 -15.21
CA VAL A 331 9.42 6.94 -14.03
C VAL A 331 8.01 7.02 -13.47
N VAL A 332 7.48 5.88 -13.07
CA VAL A 332 6.26 5.76 -12.30
C VAL A 332 6.53 5.00 -11.02
N LEU A 333 6.17 5.61 -9.90
CA LEU A 333 6.14 4.98 -8.58
C LEU A 333 4.77 4.33 -8.39
N GLY A 334 4.74 3.09 -7.92
CA GLY A 334 3.49 2.39 -7.62
C GLY A 334 3.50 1.59 -6.32
N SER A 335 2.31 1.18 -5.91
CA SER A 335 2.06 0.35 -4.73
C SER A 335 1.09 -0.78 -5.07
N VAL A 336 1.13 -1.87 -4.29
CA VAL A 336 0.23 -3.04 -4.36
C VAL A 336 -0.47 -3.33 -3.02
N GLU A 337 -0.35 -2.45 -2.03
CA GLU A 337 -0.90 -2.62 -0.66
C GLU A 337 -2.42 -2.88 -0.65
N ASP A 338 -3.17 -2.14 -1.47
CA ASP A 338 -4.64 -2.20 -1.54
C ASP A 338 -5.14 -2.45 -2.97
N GLY A 339 -4.38 -3.22 -3.74
CA GLY A 339 -4.48 -3.29 -5.20
C GLY A 339 -3.43 -2.40 -5.86
N ILE A 340 -3.26 -2.52 -7.18
CA ILE A 340 -2.21 -1.79 -7.88
C ILE A 340 -2.60 -0.31 -8.02
N GLN A 341 -1.69 0.57 -7.63
CA GLN A 341 -1.82 2.02 -7.74
C GLN A 341 -0.53 2.61 -8.29
N THR A 342 -0.64 3.69 -9.06
CA THR A 342 0.53 4.44 -9.53
C THR A 342 0.37 5.95 -9.32
N GLY A 343 1.49 6.63 -9.06
CA GLY A 343 1.57 8.08 -9.09
C GLY A 343 1.66 8.63 -10.52
N ASP A 344 1.68 9.96 -10.64
CA ASP A 344 1.86 10.62 -11.93
C ASP A 344 3.26 10.30 -12.50
N PRO A 345 3.40 10.07 -13.81
CA PRO A 345 4.69 9.87 -14.43
C PRO A 345 5.60 11.08 -14.29
N LEU A 346 6.85 10.84 -13.89
CA LEU A 346 7.87 11.88 -13.72
C LEU A 346 8.94 11.75 -14.79
N ILE A 347 9.29 12.87 -15.42
CA ILE A 347 10.28 12.92 -16.49
C ILE A 347 11.69 12.94 -15.87
N PHE A 348 12.50 11.94 -16.20
CA PHE A 348 13.91 11.86 -15.76
C PHE A 348 14.91 12.23 -16.87
N ASP A 349 14.46 12.28 -18.13
CA ASP A 349 15.20 12.86 -19.26
C ASP A 349 14.35 13.92 -19.98
N PRO A 350 14.55 15.22 -19.67
CA PRO A 350 13.77 16.31 -20.26
C PRO A 350 14.37 16.87 -21.56
N ARG A 351 15.40 16.24 -22.17
CA ARG A 351 16.05 16.77 -23.38
C ARG A 351 15.08 16.71 -24.57
N GLY A 352 14.43 17.84 -24.85
CA GLY A 352 13.38 17.96 -25.84
C GLY A 352 13.80 17.78 -27.29
N ALA A 353 12.91 17.11 -28.04
CA ALA A 353 12.70 17.15 -29.49
C ALA A 353 13.89 16.78 -30.40
N ASN A 354 14.01 15.48 -30.68
CA ASN A 354 13.95 14.87 -32.02
C ASN A 354 14.64 13.50 -31.94
N GLN A 355 13.88 12.42 -32.19
CA GLN A 355 14.31 11.02 -32.43
C GLN A 355 14.14 10.03 -31.27
N SER A 356 13.86 8.79 -31.69
CA SER A 356 13.07 7.71 -31.06
C SER A 356 13.91 6.59 -30.44
N HIS A 357 13.52 6.18 -29.21
CA HIS A 357 13.99 5.07 -28.34
C HIS A 357 14.85 5.55 -27.14
N VAL A 358 14.55 5.05 -25.94
CA VAL A 358 15.38 5.24 -24.74
C VAL A 358 15.45 3.88 -24.08
N TYR A 359 16.65 3.28 -24.05
CA TYR A 359 16.84 2.04 -23.31
C TYR A 359 16.93 2.37 -21.83
N THR A 360 16.18 1.67 -20.98
CA THR A 360 16.19 1.95 -19.54
C THR A 360 16.38 0.67 -18.73
N SER A 361 17.17 0.76 -17.68
CA SER A 361 17.24 -0.24 -16.62
C SER A 361 17.14 0.45 -15.27
N VAL A 362 16.42 -0.16 -14.34
CA VAL A 362 16.20 0.38 -12.99
C VAL A 362 16.56 -0.65 -11.93
N THR A 363 17.23 -0.20 -10.87
CA THR A 363 17.39 -0.98 -9.63
C THR A 363 17.09 -0.11 -8.43
N HIS A 364 16.76 -0.73 -7.31
CA HIS A 364 16.62 -0.03 -6.03
C HIS A 364 17.94 -0.07 -5.26
N LEU A 365 18.14 0.88 -4.35
CA LEU A 365 19.20 0.80 -3.33
C LEU A 365 18.60 0.44 -1.98
N ASP A 366 17.46 1.06 -1.67
CA ASP A 366 16.61 0.82 -0.52
C ASP A 366 15.16 1.12 -0.86
N VAL A 367 14.29 1.18 0.15
CA VAL A 367 12.85 1.35 0.00
C VAL A 367 12.43 2.73 -0.53
N ASN A 368 13.31 3.73 -0.52
CA ASN A 368 13.02 5.11 -0.93
C ASN A 368 14.00 5.64 -1.99
N THR A 369 15.03 4.88 -2.36
CA THR A 369 16.06 5.32 -3.31
C THR A 369 16.21 4.29 -4.42
N PHE A 370 16.15 4.74 -5.66
CA PHE A 370 16.37 3.92 -6.84
C PHE A 370 17.30 4.62 -7.82
N VAL A 371 17.88 3.84 -8.73
CA VAL A 371 18.77 4.32 -9.77
C VAL A 371 18.21 3.91 -11.12
N VAL A 372 18.11 4.88 -12.02
CA VAL A 372 17.76 4.66 -13.42
C VAL A 372 19.01 4.90 -14.26
N MET A 373 19.40 3.89 -15.03
CA MET A 373 20.35 4.05 -16.14
C MET A 373 19.56 4.07 -17.43
N TYR A 374 19.94 4.98 -18.32
CA TYR A 374 19.34 5.04 -19.63
C TYR A 374 20.36 5.37 -20.71
N GLU A 375 20.10 4.88 -21.92
CA GLU A 375 20.82 5.24 -23.13
C GLU A 375 19.88 6.00 -24.06
N ASP A 376 20.33 7.16 -24.52
CA ASP A 376 19.60 7.94 -25.52
C ASP A 376 20.01 7.56 -26.96
N ASN A 377 19.32 8.13 -27.94
CA ASN A 377 19.58 7.84 -29.36
C ASN A 377 20.89 8.42 -29.91
N LEU A 378 21.62 9.22 -29.13
CA LEU A 378 22.99 9.63 -29.47
C LEU A 378 24.01 8.62 -28.92
N GLY A 379 23.54 7.53 -28.29
CA GLY A 379 24.33 6.54 -27.59
C GLY A 379 24.83 7.04 -26.23
N GLU A 380 24.43 8.23 -25.77
CA GLU A 380 24.88 8.77 -24.49
C GLU A 380 24.18 8.02 -23.35
N ILE A 381 25.01 7.45 -22.48
CA ILE A 381 24.53 6.72 -21.32
C ILE A 381 24.53 7.67 -20.13
N ALA A 382 23.40 7.74 -19.45
CA ALA A 382 23.20 8.59 -18.30
C ALA A 382 22.63 7.80 -17.12
N ILE A 383 22.99 8.23 -15.92
CA ILE A 383 22.56 7.61 -14.67
C ILE A 383 21.98 8.69 -13.79
N THR A 384 20.76 8.48 -13.30
CA THR A 384 20.09 9.37 -12.36
C THR A 384 19.61 8.62 -11.13
N ILE A 385 19.64 9.30 -9.99
CA ILE A 385 19.17 8.78 -8.71
C ILE A 385 17.80 9.40 -8.46
N GLY A 386 16.79 8.55 -8.30
CA GLY A 386 15.47 8.96 -7.82
C GLY A 386 15.39 8.75 -6.32
N THR A 387 15.11 9.83 -5.60
CA THR A 387 14.82 9.79 -4.16
C THR A 387 13.34 10.08 -3.95
N ILE A 388 12.66 9.18 -3.23
CA ILE A 388 11.24 9.27 -2.90
C ILE A 388 11.11 9.99 -1.56
N ASP A 389 10.63 11.23 -1.59
CA ASP A 389 10.14 11.90 -0.39
C ASP A 389 8.61 11.78 -0.35
N GLU A 390 8.12 10.84 0.44
CA GLU A 390 6.68 10.65 0.64
C GLU A 390 5.99 11.84 1.32
N ASN A 391 6.73 12.88 1.73
CA ASN A 391 6.28 13.86 2.71
C ASN A 391 6.61 15.32 2.36
N SER A 392 7.19 15.61 1.19
CA SER A 392 7.45 16.99 0.83
C SER A 392 6.14 17.73 0.52
N ASN A 393 5.93 18.85 1.22
CA ASN A 393 4.80 19.77 1.03
C ASN A 393 3.39 19.18 1.23
N VAL A 394 3.18 18.18 2.11
CA VAL A 394 1.82 17.75 2.44
C VAL A 394 1.04 18.94 3.04
N PRO A 395 0.01 19.46 2.33
CA PRO A 395 -0.70 20.64 2.79
C PRO A 395 -1.33 20.40 4.15
N THR A 396 -1.62 21.50 4.83
CA THR A 396 -2.50 21.46 6.00
C THR A 396 -3.90 21.09 5.52
N PRO A 397 -4.47 19.94 5.93
CA PRO A 397 -5.82 19.56 5.53
C PRO A 397 -6.82 20.59 6.06
N THR A 398 -7.88 20.79 5.30
CA THR A 398 -9.03 21.63 5.66
C THR A 398 -10.30 20.82 5.50
N LEU A 399 -11.32 21.12 6.32
CA LEU A 399 -12.61 20.44 6.23
C LEU A 399 -13.20 20.64 4.82
N GLN A 400 -13.53 19.53 4.15
CA GLN A 400 -14.19 19.55 2.84
C GLN A 400 -15.69 19.33 2.99
N TRP A 401 -16.08 18.33 3.79
CA TRP A 401 -17.47 18.01 4.06
C TRP A 401 -17.60 17.26 5.39
N ALA A 402 -18.75 17.42 6.04
CA ALA A 402 -19.16 16.65 7.20
C ALA A 402 -20.65 16.27 7.07
N ARG A 403 -21.04 15.12 7.63
CA ARG A 403 -22.41 14.57 7.62
C ARG A 403 -22.72 13.90 8.95
N THR A 404 -23.98 13.95 9.36
CA THR A 404 -24.55 13.06 10.39
C THR A 404 -25.12 11.81 9.74
N ILE A 405 -25.18 10.73 10.51
CA ILE A 405 -25.87 9.48 10.24
C ILE A 405 -26.75 9.24 11.47
N GLY A 406 -28.06 9.39 11.30
CA GLY A 406 -29.06 9.24 12.37
C GLY A 406 -30.39 9.87 11.96
N ASP A 407 -31.35 9.91 12.88
CA ASP A 407 -32.64 10.57 12.73
C ASP A 407 -32.66 11.95 13.44
N ASP A 408 -33.46 12.91 12.94
CA ASP A 408 -33.55 14.30 13.49
C ASP A 408 -34.92 14.52 14.14
N ASP A 409 -35.40 13.49 14.81
CA ASP A 409 -36.78 13.41 15.26
C ASP A 409 -36.87 14.07 16.63
N GLY A 410 -37.28 15.35 16.66
CA GLY A 410 -37.49 16.14 17.88
C GLY A 410 -38.60 15.65 18.85
N GLY A 411 -38.78 14.33 18.98
CA GLY A 411 -39.68 13.64 19.91
C GLY A 411 -39.06 13.40 21.29
N TYR A 412 -39.79 13.75 22.34
CA TYR A 412 -39.32 13.74 23.74
C TYR A 412 -39.27 12.35 24.42
N SER A 413 -39.20 11.24 23.67
CA SER A 413 -39.18 9.89 24.26
C SER A 413 -37.97 9.04 23.91
N ASP A 414 -37.02 9.55 23.12
CA ASP A 414 -35.97 8.69 22.60
C ASP A 414 -34.70 8.57 23.47
N THR A 415 -34.11 7.39 23.39
CA THR A 415 -32.82 6.98 23.92
C THR A 415 -31.77 6.76 22.82
N ASP A 416 -32.01 7.24 21.59
CA ASP A 416 -31.18 7.05 20.40
C ASP A 416 -29.69 7.28 20.65
N ALA A 417 -28.91 6.29 20.21
CA ALA A 417 -27.49 6.20 20.46
C ALA A 417 -26.73 5.75 19.21
N ASP A 418 -26.85 6.49 18.11
CA ASP A 418 -26.15 6.22 16.86
C ASP A 418 -24.68 6.63 16.96
N GLN A 419 -23.79 5.74 16.56
CA GLN A 419 -22.34 5.98 16.69
C GLN A 419 -21.61 5.33 15.54
N GLY A 420 -20.75 6.10 14.87
CA GLY A 420 -19.71 5.51 14.03
C GLY A 420 -18.61 4.96 14.93
N HIS A 421 -18.27 3.69 14.77
CA HIS A 421 -17.19 3.05 15.52
C HIS A 421 -15.90 2.96 14.70
N ALA A 422 -16.00 2.62 13.41
CA ALA A 422 -14.84 2.45 12.55
C ALA A 422 -15.09 2.95 11.13
N ILE A 423 -13.98 3.28 10.46
CA ILE A 423 -13.97 3.92 9.15
C ILE A 423 -12.76 3.44 8.35
N THR A 424 -12.98 3.21 7.06
CA THR A 424 -11.92 2.89 6.11
C THR A 424 -12.19 3.59 4.78
N SER A 425 -11.21 3.64 3.90
CA SER A 425 -11.34 4.29 2.60
C SER A 425 -10.74 3.43 1.49
N ASP A 426 -11.27 3.61 0.28
CA ASP A 426 -10.65 3.04 -0.92
C ASP A 426 -9.83 4.08 -1.70
N ASP A 427 -9.15 3.58 -2.72
CA ASP A 427 -8.24 4.37 -3.55
C ASP A 427 -8.95 5.37 -4.46
N HIS A 428 -10.26 5.17 -4.68
CA HIS A 428 -11.13 6.12 -5.36
C HIS A 428 -11.62 7.22 -4.41
N ARG A 429 -11.15 7.21 -3.15
CA ARG A 429 -11.54 8.12 -2.06
C ARG A 429 -13.01 7.95 -1.66
N ASN A 430 -13.58 6.77 -1.88
CA ASN A 430 -14.83 6.41 -1.20
C ASN A 430 -14.52 6.07 0.25
N ILE A 431 -15.46 6.38 1.12
CA ILE A 431 -15.37 6.18 2.56
C ILE A 431 -16.40 5.12 2.94
N TYR A 432 -16.00 4.17 3.77
CA TYR A 432 -16.86 3.14 4.33
C TYR A 432 -16.88 3.28 5.84
N VAL A 433 -18.07 3.39 6.42
CA VAL A 433 -18.26 3.63 7.85
C VAL A 433 -19.20 2.58 8.40
N THR A 434 -18.84 2.04 9.56
CA THR A 434 -19.72 1.16 10.33
C THR A 434 -19.88 1.65 11.75
N GLY A 435 -20.90 1.13 12.41
CA GLY A 435 -21.22 1.51 13.74
C GLY A 435 -22.50 0.84 14.20
N VAL A 436 -23.18 1.54 15.09
CA VAL A 436 -24.44 1.14 15.66
C VAL A 436 -25.47 2.22 15.41
N PHE A 437 -26.71 1.83 15.21
CA PHE A 437 -27.85 2.74 15.28
C PHE A 437 -28.99 2.15 16.11
N THR A 438 -29.78 3.02 16.73
CA THR A 438 -30.96 2.66 17.53
C THR A 438 -32.15 3.32 16.88
N ASP A 439 -33.16 2.54 16.48
CA ASP A 439 -34.38 3.17 15.96
C ASP A 439 -35.61 2.24 15.96
N PRO A 440 -36.55 2.42 16.90
CA PRO A 440 -37.81 1.70 16.89
C PRO A 440 -38.90 2.31 15.97
N ASP A 441 -38.78 3.55 15.47
CA ASP A 441 -39.91 4.32 14.92
C ASP A 441 -39.65 5.24 13.67
N SER A 442 -38.44 5.77 13.40
CA SER A 442 -38.12 6.82 12.39
C SER A 442 -37.32 6.34 11.16
N GLY A 443 -36.45 5.37 11.39
CA GLY A 443 -35.31 4.92 10.59
C GLY A 443 -34.16 5.93 10.35
N VAL A 444 -32.94 5.43 10.16
CA VAL A 444 -31.70 6.23 9.94
C VAL A 444 -31.53 6.69 8.49
N ASP A 445 -31.22 7.97 8.28
CA ASP A 445 -30.84 8.55 6.97
C ASP A 445 -29.32 8.81 6.88
N CYS A 446 -28.71 8.36 5.78
CA CYS A 446 -27.31 8.64 5.44
C CYS A 446 -27.18 9.80 4.42
N GLY A 447 -28.25 10.53 4.14
CA GLY A 447 -28.31 11.63 3.20
C GLY A 447 -28.52 11.21 1.73
N ASN A 448 -28.95 9.97 1.48
CA ASN A 448 -29.34 9.48 0.14
C ASN A 448 -30.86 9.26 0.01
N GLY A 449 -31.64 9.57 1.06
CA GLY A 449 -33.10 9.38 1.08
C GLY A 449 -33.54 7.92 1.26
N GLN A 450 -32.62 7.00 1.54
CA GLN A 450 -32.94 5.68 2.09
C GLN A 450 -33.03 5.79 3.60
N ILE A 451 -34.12 5.29 4.16
CA ILE A 451 -34.36 5.24 5.60
C ILE A 451 -34.14 3.79 6.04
N LEU A 452 -33.14 3.54 6.89
CA LEU A 452 -32.89 2.23 7.47
C LEU A 452 -33.86 2.00 8.63
N SER A 453 -34.78 1.06 8.50
CA SER A 453 -35.53 0.56 9.65
C SER A 453 -34.71 -0.51 10.37
N GLY A 454 -34.54 -0.38 11.68
CA GLY A 454 -33.87 -1.37 12.52
C GLY A 454 -34.74 -1.85 13.68
N SER A 455 -34.16 -2.71 14.50
CA SER A 455 -34.70 -3.07 15.81
C SER A 455 -34.15 -2.15 16.90
N TYR A 456 -33.99 -2.65 18.13
CA TYR A 456 -33.53 -1.86 19.27
C TYR A 456 -32.11 -1.32 19.09
N GLU A 457 -31.15 -2.10 18.60
CA GLU A 457 -29.78 -1.64 18.34
C GLU A 457 -29.18 -2.53 17.23
N ASP A 458 -29.03 -1.97 16.02
CA ASP A 458 -28.60 -2.67 14.81
C ASP A 458 -27.30 -2.06 14.24
N ILE A 459 -26.63 -2.79 13.35
CA ILE A 459 -25.39 -2.36 12.70
C ILE A 459 -25.73 -1.62 11.41
N PHE A 460 -25.10 -0.48 11.15
CA PHE A 460 -25.05 0.09 9.81
C PHE A 460 -23.70 -0.13 9.13
N LEU A 461 -23.71 -0.26 7.81
CA LEU A 461 -22.53 -0.13 6.95
C LEU A 461 -22.88 0.81 5.80
N ALA A 462 -22.23 1.96 5.74
CA ALA A 462 -22.51 3.01 4.76
C ALA A 462 -21.29 3.28 3.87
N LYS A 463 -21.54 3.55 2.57
CA LYS A 463 -20.54 4.03 1.62
C LYS A 463 -20.83 5.47 1.23
N TYR A 464 -19.82 6.33 1.32
CA TYR A 464 -19.82 7.69 0.78
C TYR A 464 -18.80 7.79 -0.35
N ASN A 465 -19.08 8.61 -1.36
CA ASN A 465 -18.07 8.97 -2.34
C ASN A 465 -17.15 10.09 -1.81
N ARG A 466 -16.13 10.45 -2.60
CA ARG A 466 -15.16 11.51 -2.25
C ARG A 466 -15.76 12.88 -1.92
N THR A 467 -16.99 13.15 -2.36
CA THR A 467 -17.71 14.41 -2.14
C THR A 467 -18.67 14.37 -0.95
N GLY A 468 -18.74 13.25 -0.22
CA GLY A 468 -19.63 13.08 0.92
C GLY A 468 -21.08 12.80 0.52
N VAL A 469 -21.32 12.22 -0.67
CA VAL A 469 -22.63 11.72 -1.09
C VAL A 469 -22.71 10.23 -0.77
N CYS A 470 -23.67 9.84 0.07
CA CYS A 470 -23.93 8.43 0.37
C CYS A 470 -24.37 7.70 -0.91
N GLN A 471 -23.65 6.64 -1.25
CA GLN A 471 -23.89 5.80 -2.43
C GLN A 471 -24.86 4.67 -2.10
N TRP A 472 -24.66 4.03 -0.95
CA TRP A 472 -25.52 2.99 -0.41
C TRP A 472 -25.30 2.87 1.09
N VAL A 473 -26.29 2.33 1.77
CA VAL A 473 -26.23 1.94 3.18
C VAL A 473 -27.01 0.64 3.38
N ILE A 474 -26.52 -0.21 4.27
CA ILE A 474 -27.21 -1.44 4.68
C ILE A 474 -27.34 -1.49 6.21
N SER A 475 -28.43 -2.07 6.69
CA SER A 475 -28.60 -2.47 8.09
C SER A 475 -28.35 -3.97 8.24
N ILE A 476 -27.72 -4.35 9.34
CA ILE A 476 -27.47 -5.75 9.72
C ILE A 476 -27.95 -5.92 11.15
N GLY A 477 -28.89 -6.84 11.34
CA GLY A 477 -29.48 -7.11 12.64
C GLY A 477 -30.62 -8.12 12.54
N THR A 478 -31.40 -8.22 13.60
CA THR A 478 -32.62 -9.05 13.62
C THR A 478 -33.87 -8.20 13.54
N ASP A 479 -34.96 -8.71 12.95
CA ASP A 479 -36.26 -8.04 12.98
C ASP A 479 -37.00 -8.21 14.34
N ASP A 480 -36.32 -8.69 15.40
CA ASP A 480 -36.94 -9.06 16.68
C ASP A 480 -37.00 -7.85 17.64
N PRO A 481 -38.20 -7.39 18.07
CA PRO A 481 -38.34 -6.18 18.90
C PRO A 481 -37.86 -6.31 20.36
N VAL A 482 -37.12 -7.36 20.74
CA VAL A 482 -36.77 -7.65 22.14
C VAL A 482 -35.34 -7.22 22.50
N ASN A 483 -35.09 -5.93 22.75
CA ASN A 483 -33.83 -5.38 23.33
C ASN A 483 -32.53 -6.08 22.84
N MET A 484 -32.49 -6.47 21.56
CA MET A 484 -31.32 -7.12 20.97
C MET A 484 -30.27 -6.06 20.67
N LYS A 485 -28.99 -6.44 20.80
CA LYS A 485 -27.86 -5.52 20.63
C LYS A 485 -26.90 -6.07 19.61
N ASP A 486 -26.80 -5.35 18.49
CA ASP A 486 -25.87 -5.63 17.40
C ASP A 486 -25.03 -4.38 17.15
N GLY A 487 -23.72 -4.54 16.95
CA GLY A 487 -22.81 -3.41 16.75
C GLY A 487 -21.65 -3.75 15.84
N GLY A 488 -21.46 -2.96 14.78
CA GLY A 488 -20.24 -2.99 13.97
C GLY A 488 -19.12 -2.28 14.72
N LEU A 489 -17.97 -2.93 14.89
CA LEU A 489 -16.85 -2.41 15.69
C LEU A 489 -15.62 -2.09 14.85
N ASP A 490 -15.39 -2.82 13.75
CA ASP A 490 -14.28 -2.53 12.84
C ASP A 490 -14.63 -2.85 11.38
N VAL A 491 -14.08 -2.07 10.46
CA VAL A 491 -14.31 -2.16 9.01
C VAL A 491 -13.01 -1.90 8.24
N LEU A 492 -12.70 -2.78 7.29
CA LEU A 492 -11.52 -2.67 6.44
C LEU A 492 -11.89 -2.84 4.97
N TYR A 493 -11.34 -1.98 4.12
CA TYR A 493 -11.40 -2.12 2.68
C TYR A 493 -10.10 -2.74 2.16
N ARG A 494 -10.20 -3.74 1.28
CA ARG A 494 -9.06 -4.21 0.47
C ARG A 494 -9.54 -4.82 -0.85
N ALA A 495 -8.91 -4.41 -1.95
CA ALA A 495 -9.08 -5.00 -3.28
C ALA A 495 -10.55 -5.17 -3.73
N GLY A 496 -11.39 -4.15 -3.52
CA GLY A 496 -12.80 -4.16 -3.91
C GLY A 496 -13.74 -4.88 -2.94
N TYR A 497 -13.23 -5.34 -1.80
CA TYR A 497 -14.01 -5.98 -0.75
C TYR A 497 -13.96 -5.18 0.55
N ILE A 498 -15.03 -5.31 1.33
CA ILE A 498 -15.13 -4.78 2.68
C ILE A 498 -15.20 -5.96 3.64
N TYR A 499 -14.43 -5.88 4.72
CA TYR A 499 -14.44 -6.83 5.82
C TYR A 499 -14.99 -6.13 7.05
N LEU A 500 -15.92 -6.78 7.73
CA LEU A 500 -16.66 -6.21 8.86
C LEU A 500 -16.63 -7.18 10.04
N THR A 501 -16.39 -6.66 11.23
CA THR A 501 -16.55 -7.40 12.50
C THR A 501 -17.27 -6.55 13.55
N GLY A 502 -17.67 -7.21 14.63
CA GLY A 502 -18.46 -6.63 15.69
C GLY A 502 -19.08 -7.72 16.53
N TYR A 503 -20.30 -7.46 17.00
CA TYR A 503 -21.12 -8.43 17.73
C TYR A 503 -22.57 -8.39 17.26
N PHE A 504 -23.28 -9.50 17.45
CA PHE A 504 -24.73 -9.58 17.21
C PHE A 504 -25.41 -10.50 18.22
N THR A 505 -26.73 -10.39 18.36
CA THR A 505 -27.58 -11.19 19.25
C THR A 505 -28.54 -12.06 18.44
N GLY A 506 -28.80 -13.28 18.91
CA GLY A 506 -29.93 -14.08 18.43
C GLY A 506 -29.63 -14.99 17.23
N THR A 507 -30.69 -15.33 16.49
CA THR A 507 -30.65 -16.32 15.40
C THR A 507 -31.33 -15.78 14.15
N ASN A 508 -30.91 -16.26 12.98
CA ASN A 508 -31.33 -15.77 11.67
C ASN A 508 -31.05 -14.28 11.46
N VAL A 509 -29.90 -13.80 11.93
CA VAL A 509 -29.46 -12.41 11.76
C VAL A 509 -29.15 -12.18 10.29
N ASN A 510 -29.70 -11.10 9.72
CA ASN A 510 -29.64 -10.84 8.29
C ASN A 510 -28.46 -9.95 7.93
N PHE A 511 -27.47 -10.54 7.25
CA PHE A 511 -26.30 -9.84 6.74
C PHE A 511 -26.52 -9.32 5.31
N GLY A 512 -27.72 -9.48 4.75
CA GLY A 512 -28.07 -9.09 3.38
C GLY A 512 -27.80 -10.19 2.35
N ASN A 513 -28.31 -9.98 1.13
CA ASN A 513 -28.16 -10.91 0.01
C ASN A 513 -28.57 -12.37 0.32
N GLY A 514 -29.54 -12.55 1.23
CA GLY A 514 -30.01 -13.88 1.66
C GLY A 514 -29.05 -14.64 2.59
N ILE A 515 -27.98 -13.99 3.07
CA ILE A 515 -27.06 -14.56 4.06
C ILE A 515 -27.64 -14.36 5.46
N LEU A 516 -27.97 -15.47 6.12
CA LEU A 516 -28.45 -15.52 7.49
C LEU A 516 -27.46 -16.33 8.33
N ILE A 517 -27.08 -15.80 9.50
CA ILE A 517 -26.25 -16.52 10.46
C ILE A 517 -26.96 -16.66 11.81
N ASN A 518 -26.56 -17.65 12.59
CA ASN A 518 -27.06 -17.89 13.92
C ASN A 518 -25.93 -17.68 14.93
N GLY A 519 -26.27 -17.09 16.07
CA GLY A 519 -25.38 -17.05 17.23
C GLY A 519 -25.27 -18.42 17.92
N HIS A 520 -24.29 -18.54 18.80
CA HIS A 520 -24.02 -19.72 19.63
C HIS A 520 -24.81 -19.72 20.94
N THR A 521 -25.72 -18.74 21.11
CA THR A 521 -26.56 -18.58 22.31
C THR A 521 -27.54 -19.74 22.55
N ASN A 522 -27.84 -20.03 23.83
CA ASN A 522 -28.86 -21.00 24.26
C ASN A 522 -30.28 -20.37 24.41
N GLY A 523 -30.55 -19.26 23.71
CA GLY A 523 -31.83 -18.55 23.81
C GLY A 523 -31.95 -17.64 25.04
N ASP A 524 -30.85 -17.32 25.72
CA ASP A 524 -30.81 -16.31 26.77
C ASP A 524 -30.78 -14.91 26.13
N LEU A 525 -31.77 -14.07 26.49
CA LEU A 525 -31.87 -12.69 26.01
C LEU A 525 -30.66 -11.88 26.53
N GLY A 526 -29.78 -11.45 25.62
CA GLY A 526 -28.65 -10.55 25.91
C GLY A 526 -27.24 -11.14 25.81
N SER A 527 -27.07 -12.39 25.35
CA SER A 527 -25.77 -12.93 24.94
C SER A 527 -25.48 -12.54 23.49
N THR A 528 -24.25 -12.09 23.22
CA THR A 528 -23.82 -11.65 21.88
C THR A 528 -22.72 -12.55 21.36
N ASP A 529 -22.68 -12.78 20.06
CA ASP A 529 -21.60 -13.49 19.39
C ASP A 529 -20.76 -12.52 18.56
N ALA A 530 -19.45 -12.74 18.50
CA ALA A 530 -18.61 -12.05 17.55
C ALA A 530 -18.94 -12.51 16.13
N PHE A 531 -18.66 -11.67 15.12
CA PHE A 531 -18.81 -12.08 13.73
C PHE A 531 -17.66 -11.63 12.84
N LEU A 532 -17.53 -12.28 11.69
CA LEU A 532 -16.71 -11.82 10.58
C LEU A 532 -17.54 -11.92 9.29
N ALA A 533 -17.61 -10.83 8.53
CA ALA A 533 -18.35 -10.78 7.28
C ALA A 533 -17.55 -10.11 6.16
N LYS A 534 -17.81 -10.53 4.91
CA LYS A 534 -17.21 -9.97 3.70
C LYS A 534 -18.29 -9.48 2.75
N TYR A 535 -18.11 -8.27 2.26
CA TYR A 535 -19.02 -7.60 1.34
C TYR A 535 -18.28 -7.18 0.07
N ARG A 536 -19.02 -7.06 -1.03
CA ARG A 536 -18.51 -6.40 -2.23
C ARG A 536 -18.66 -4.89 -2.09
N ALA A 537 -17.57 -4.15 -2.29
CA ALA A 537 -17.55 -2.70 -2.05
C ALA A 537 -18.34 -1.87 -3.07
N SER A 538 -18.63 -2.42 -4.25
CA SER A 538 -19.36 -1.73 -5.31
C SER A 538 -20.83 -1.51 -4.97
N ASP A 539 -21.48 -2.52 -4.39
CA ASP A 539 -22.94 -2.61 -4.21
C ASP A 539 -23.38 -2.97 -2.79
N GLY A 540 -22.45 -3.22 -1.86
CA GLY A 540 -22.77 -3.58 -0.48
C GLY A 540 -23.33 -5.00 -0.33
N HIS A 541 -23.21 -5.86 -1.34
CA HIS A 541 -23.71 -7.23 -1.24
C HIS A 541 -22.83 -8.09 -0.33
N CYS A 542 -23.43 -8.72 0.69
CA CYS A 542 -22.76 -9.73 1.50
C CYS A 542 -22.42 -10.95 0.64
N LEU A 543 -21.17 -11.38 0.74
CA LEU A 543 -20.65 -12.58 0.09
C LEU A 543 -20.66 -13.76 1.04
N TRP A 544 -20.30 -13.51 2.31
CA TRP A 544 -20.37 -14.49 3.39
C TRP A 544 -20.29 -13.81 4.77
N ALA A 545 -20.81 -14.49 5.79
CA ALA A 545 -20.66 -14.11 7.20
C ALA A 545 -20.41 -15.36 8.06
N ARG A 546 -19.76 -15.18 9.22
CA ARG A 546 -19.38 -16.22 10.18
C ARG A 546 -19.67 -15.73 11.60
N ALA A 547 -20.31 -16.58 12.41
CA ALA A 547 -20.43 -16.38 13.84
C ALA A 547 -19.23 -17.00 14.56
N ILE A 548 -18.78 -16.35 15.63
CA ILE A 548 -17.58 -16.69 16.40
C ILE A 548 -17.91 -16.47 17.86
N GLY A 549 -17.68 -17.48 18.70
CA GLY A 549 -17.96 -17.33 20.13
C GLY A 549 -18.48 -18.60 20.79
N GLY A 550 -19.09 -18.43 21.94
CA GLY A 550 -19.71 -19.45 22.76
C GLY A 550 -21.09 -19.01 23.23
N THR A 551 -21.56 -19.57 24.34
CA THR A 551 -22.94 -19.31 24.81
C THR A 551 -23.09 -17.99 25.58
N SER A 552 -22.08 -17.11 25.56
CA SER A 552 -21.94 -15.94 26.44
C SER A 552 -21.72 -14.66 25.62
N VAL A 553 -21.17 -13.60 26.21
CA VAL A 553 -20.94 -12.32 25.51
C VAL A 553 -19.56 -12.30 24.85
N ASP A 554 -19.54 -12.40 23.53
CA ASP A 554 -18.35 -12.42 22.70
C ASP A 554 -18.39 -11.25 21.70
N LYS A 555 -17.22 -10.63 21.45
CA LYS A 555 -17.09 -9.45 20.57
C LYS A 555 -15.82 -9.50 19.75
N GLY A 556 -15.93 -9.25 18.44
CA GLY A 556 -14.79 -8.97 17.57
C GLY A 556 -14.54 -7.46 17.55
N TYR A 557 -13.34 -7.03 17.98
CA TYR A 557 -13.02 -5.61 18.13
C TYR A 557 -12.24 -5.04 16.95
N SER A 558 -11.38 -5.84 16.32
CA SER A 558 -10.55 -5.34 15.21
C SER A 558 -10.09 -6.47 14.29
N LEU A 559 -9.92 -6.15 13.01
CA LEU A 559 -9.39 -7.04 11.98
C LEU A 559 -8.32 -6.36 11.11
N ASP A 560 -7.41 -7.16 10.57
CA ASP A 560 -6.46 -6.73 9.55
C ASP A 560 -6.10 -7.89 8.60
N LEU A 561 -5.48 -7.59 7.46
CA LEU A 561 -5.18 -8.54 6.38
C LEU A 561 -3.67 -8.61 6.10
N ASP A 562 -3.14 -9.84 5.98
CA ASP A 562 -1.81 -10.01 5.37
C ASP A 562 -1.84 -9.75 3.84
N VAL A 563 -0.66 -9.77 3.23
CA VAL A 563 -0.49 -9.54 1.79
C VAL A 563 -1.13 -10.64 0.93
N GLU A 564 -1.33 -11.83 1.48
CA GLU A 564 -2.08 -12.92 0.86
C GLU A 564 -3.61 -12.76 1.03
N GLY A 565 -4.07 -11.76 1.78
CA GLY A 565 -5.49 -11.50 2.04
C GLY A 565 -6.10 -12.40 3.12
N ASN A 566 -5.28 -13.09 3.92
CA ASN A 566 -5.75 -13.80 5.10
C ASN A 566 -6.14 -12.79 6.18
N ILE A 567 -7.19 -13.14 6.92
CA ILE A 567 -7.87 -12.26 7.87
C ILE A 567 -7.43 -12.61 9.27
N TYR A 568 -6.87 -11.64 9.97
CA TYR A 568 -6.55 -11.74 11.40
C TYR A 568 -7.60 -10.96 12.16
N LEU A 569 -8.35 -11.67 13.00
CA LEU A 569 -9.41 -11.09 13.82
C LEU A 569 -9.03 -11.22 15.29
N THR A 570 -9.22 -10.14 16.04
CA THR A 570 -8.99 -10.09 17.48
C THR A 570 -10.22 -9.60 18.22
N GLY A 571 -10.35 -10.02 19.48
CA GLY A 571 -11.44 -9.53 20.31
C GLY A 571 -11.47 -10.13 21.71
N THR A 572 -12.65 -10.15 22.31
CA THR A 572 -12.87 -10.65 23.68
C THR A 572 -13.92 -11.74 23.69
N LEU A 573 -13.66 -12.79 24.48
CA LEU A 573 -14.56 -13.91 24.74
C LEU A 573 -14.96 -13.94 26.22
N SER A 574 -16.24 -14.07 26.50
CA SER A 574 -16.72 -14.34 27.86
C SER A 574 -16.59 -15.82 28.20
N PRO A 575 -16.56 -16.19 29.49
CA PRO A 575 -16.55 -17.60 29.89
C PRO A 575 -17.66 -18.43 29.23
N SER A 576 -17.26 -19.50 28.54
CA SER A 576 -18.12 -20.49 27.90
C SER A 576 -17.47 -21.86 28.02
N GLU A 577 -18.25 -22.95 27.95
CA GLU A 577 -17.70 -24.32 27.94
C GLU A 577 -16.88 -24.57 26.65
N ILE A 578 -17.37 -24.05 25.53
CA ILE A 578 -16.74 -24.15 24.21
C ILE A 578 -16.82 -22.78 23.53
N TRP A 579 -15.72 -22.36 22.92
CA TRP A 579 -15.71 -21.32 21.89
C TRP A 579 -15.49 -21.94 20.52
N ASP A 580 -16.34 -21.58 19.56
CA ASP A 580 -16.35 -22.06 18.19
C ASP A 580 -15.94 -20.94 17.23
N PHE A 581 -14.92 -21.20 16.44
CA PHE A 581 -14.40 -20.31 15.40
C PHE A 581 -14.77 -20.79 13.99
N GLY A 582 -15.61 -21.82 13.87
CA GLY A 582 -15.91 -22.51 12.62
C GLY A 582 -14.84 -23.51 12.21
N ASN A 583 -15.09 -24.23 11.12
CA ASN A 583 -14.16 -25.24 10.56
C ASN A 583 -13.72 -26.33 11.58
N ASN A 584 -14.57 -26.67 12.56
CA ASN A 584 -14.24 -27.56 13.69
C ASN A 584 -13.07 -27.07 14.58
N ILE A 585 -12.73 -25.79 14.53
CA ILE A 585 -11.77 -25.17 15.45
C ILE A 585 -12.55 -24.79 16.72
N LEU A 586 -12.63 -25.76 17.64
CA LEU A 586 -13.28 -25.63 18.93
C LEU A 586 -12.23 -25.56 20.04
N ILE A 587 -12.35 -24.57 20.93
CA ILE A 587 -11.49 -24.43 22.10
C ILE A 587 -12.34 -24.72 23.34
N ASP A 588 -12.04 -25.84 24.01
CA ASP A 588 -12.62 -26.21 25.30
C ASP A 588 -11.95 -25.38 26.41
N PHE A 589 -12.76 -24.70 27.22
CA PHE A 589 -12.26 -23.93 28.34
C PHE A 589 -13.14 -24.09 29.59
N ASN A 590 -12.85 -25.11 30.38
CA ASN A 590 -13.69 -25.53 31.51
C ASN A 590 -13.54 -24.73 32.83
N GLU A 591 -12.76 -23.65 32.89
CA GLU A 591 -12.44 -23.00 34.17
C GLU A 591 -12.33 -21.47 34.09
N ASN A 592 -13.42 -20.70 33.95
CA ASN A 592 -13.29 -19.25 34.11
C ASN A 592 -14.48 -18.43 34.60
N SER A 593 -14.18 -17.35 35.33
CA SER A 593 -15.12 -16.33 35.79
C SER A 593 -14.89 -14.95 35.17
N SER A 594 -13.99 -14.83 34.19
CA SER A 594 -13.56 -13.55 33.60
C SER A 594 -13.29 -13.66 32.08
N TYR A 595 -13.21 -12.51 31.40
CA TYR A 595 -13.06 -12.37 29.95
C TYR A 595 -11.65 -12.72 29.45
N ASN A 596 -11.53 -13.32 28.25
CA ASN A 596 -10.26 -13.65 27.62
C ASN A 596 -10.12 -12.96 26.25
N GLY A 597 -8.89 -12.61 25.87
CA GLY A 597 -8.61 -12.12 24.52
C GLY A 597 -8.54 -13.29 23.54
N PHE A 598 -8.83 -13.06 22.26
CA PHE A 598 -8.53 -14.04 21.21
C PHE A 598 -7.83 -13.41 20.02
N LEU A 599 -7.09 -14.23 19.28
CA LEU A 599 -6.56 -13.94 17.94
C LEU A 599 -6.86 -15.14 17.04
N ALA A 600 -7.51 -14.92 15.91
CA ALA A 600 -7.84 -15.96 14.96
C ALA A 600 -7.43 -15.58 13.54
N LYS A 601 -7.02 -16.56 12.75
CA LYS A 601 -6.69 -16.41 11.33
C LYS A 601 -7.70 -17.15 10.47
N TYR A 602 -8.20 -16.47 9.45
CA TYR A 602 -9.08 -17.02 8.43
C TYR A 602 -8.44 -16.84 7.05
N ASP A 603 -8.72 -17.75 6.12
CA ASP A 603 -8.36 -17.58 4.72
C ASP A 603 -9.23 -16.49 4.04
N PRO A 604 -8.93 -16.07 2.80
CA PRO A 604 -9.73 -15.08 2.08
C PRO A 604 -11.20 -15.47 1.81
N ALA A 605 -11.53 -16.76 1.97
CA ALA A 605 -12.88 -17.33 1.85
C ALA A 605 -13.63 -17.37 3.19
N GLY A 606 -13.01 -16.89 4.27
CA GLY A 606 -13.59 -16.85 5.62
C GLY A 606 -13.64 -18.22 6.29
N ILE A 607 -12.70 -19.12 5.98
CA ILE A 607 -12.54 -20.41 6.65
C ILE A 607 -11.44 -20.26 7.71
N CYS A 608 -11.77 -20.58 8.97
CA CYS A 608 -10.81 -20.48 10.07
C CYS A 608 -9.67 -21.50 9.88
N GLU A 609 -8.43 -21.02 9.89
CA GLU A 609 -7.23 -21.84 9.87
C GLU A 609 -6.75 -22.19 11.28
N TRP A 610 -6.77 -21.20 12.18
CA TRP A 610 -6.42 -21.38 13.58
C TRP A 610 -6.99 -20.26 14.46
N ALA A 611 -7.17 -20.57 15.75
CA ALA A 611 -7.50 -19.60 16.79
C ALA A 611 -6.61 -19.78 18.02
N ARG A 612 -6.34 -18.68 18.74
CA ARG A 612 -5.57 -18.62 19.98
C ARG A 612 -6.35 -17.79 20.99
N VAL A 613 -6.36 -18.24 22.24
CA VAL A 613 -6.90 -17.49 23.38
C VAL A 613 -5.72 -16.96 24.18
N VAL A 614 -5.85 -15.72 24.64
CA VAL A 614 -4.89 -14.99 25.46
C VAL A 614 -5.53 -14.75 26.83
N GLY A 615 -4.81 -15.11 27.89
CA GLY A 615 -5.33 -15.13 29.25
C GLY A 615 -5.66 -16.53 29.75
N GLY A 616 -5.92 -16.63 31.05
CA GLY A 616 -6.09 -17.87 31.79
C GLY A 616 -6.99 -17.72 33.01
N SER A 617 -6.91 -18.66 33.95
CA SER A 617 -7.87 -18.72 35.06
C SER A 617 -7.83 -17.48 35.97
N GLY A 618 -8.95 -16.76 36.08
CA GLY A 618 -9.08 -15.57 36.94
C GLY A 618 -8.41 -14.29 36.41
N GLN A 619 -7.93 -14.30 35.16
CA GLN A 619 -7.34 -13.15 34.46
C GLN A 619 -8.42 -12.46 33.61
N ALA A 620 -8.25 -11.17 33.32
CA ALA A 620 -9.10 -10.46 32.37
C ALA A 620 -8.25 -9.92 31.23
N VAL A 621 -8.49 -10.34 30.00
CA VAL A 621 -7.78 -9.81 28.82
C VAL A 621 -8.79 -9.30 27.81
N ARG A 622 -8.57 -8.09 27.33
CA ARG A 622 -9.34 -7.46 26.25
C ARG A 622 -8.40 -7.12 25.12
N ASN A 623 -8.48 -7.84 24.01
CA ASN A 623 -7.80 -7.43 22.79
C ASN A 623 -8.66 -6.40 22.06
N GLN A 624 -8.11 -5.22 21.80
CA GLN A 624 -8.82 -4.08 21.22
C GLN A 624 -8.44 -3.85 19.75
N ALA A 625 -7.15 -3.96 19.41
CA ALA A 625 -6.68 -3.74 18.05
C ALA A 625 -5.70 -4.82 17.58
N VAL A 626 -5.71 -5.08 16.27
CA VAL A 626 -4.74 -5.92 15.57
C VAL A 626 -4.18 -5.16 14.35
N THR A 627 -2.91 -5.38 14.04
CA THR A 627 -2.34 -4.97 12.76
C THR A 627 -1.32 -6.00 12.27
N VAL A 628 -1.19 -6.13 10.96
CA VAL A 628 -0.39 -7.15 10.28
C VAL A 628 0.60 -6.47 9.33
N ASN A 629 1.86 -6.90 9.39
CA ASN A 629 2.87 -6.47 8.43
C ASN A 629 3.81 -7.62 8.07
N SER A 630 4.82 -7.35 7.23
CA SER A 630 5.78 -8.37 6.78
C SER A 630 6.62 -9.02 7.90
N PHE A 631 6.61 -8.45 9.11
CA PHE A 631 7.33 -8.97 10.26
C PHE A 631 6.45 -9.80 11.22
N GLY A 632 5.13 -9.75 11.08
CA GLY A 632 4.20 -10.56 11.87
C GLY A 632 2.87 -9.88 12.16
N VAL A 633 2.17 -10.41 13.17
CA VAL A 633 0.86 -9.94 13.62
C VAL A 633 1.03 -9.30 14.99
N TYR A 634 0.47 -8.12 15.19
CA TYR A 634 0.61 -7.34 16.42
C TYR A 634 -0.76 -7.10 17.02
N ILE A 635 -0.90 -7.33 18.33
CA ILE A 635 -2.14 -7.07 19.06
C ILE A 635 -1.87 -6.19 20.29
N THR A 636 -2.86 -5.37 20.63
CA THR A 636 -2.87 -4.57 21.85
C THR A 636 -4.24 -4.60 22.51
N GLY A 637 -4.31 -4.02 23.70
CA GLY A 637 -5.52 -3.87 24.47
C GLY A 637 -5.15 -3.65 25.93
N SER A 638 -5.92 -4.27 26.83
CA SER A 638 -5.63 -4.30 28.26
C SER A 638 -5.63 -5.72 28.82
N ALA A 639 -4.79 -5.95 29.80
CA ALA A 639 -4.75 -7.20 30.56
C ALA A 639 -4.77 -6.87 32.05
N ASP A 640 -5.45 -7.70 32.85
CA ASP A 640 -5.40 -7.74 34.31
C ASP A 640 -5.09 -9.18 34.72
N GLY A 641 -3.87 -9.37 35.24
CA GLY A 641 -3.38 -10.66 35.69
C GLY A 641 -3.94 -11.08 37.05
N ASN A 642 -4.58 -10.16 37.78
CA ASN A 642 -5.10 -10.35 39.14
C ASN A 642 -4.05 -11.02 40.07
N GLY A 643 -2.80 -10.57 39.97
CA GLY A 643 -1.65 -11.10 40.71
C GLY A 643 -1.05 -12.40 40.16
N SER A 644 -1.49 -12.88 38.99
CA SER A 644 -0.92 -14.02 38.26
C SER A 644 -0.38 -13.59 36.89
N ALA A 645 0.53 -14.39 36.31
CA ALA A 645 1.10 -14.09 35.00
C ALA A 645 0.11 -14.39 33.87
N VAL A 646 -0.29 -13.38 33.09
CA VAL A 646 -1.14 -13.51 31.90
C VAL A 646 -0.40 -14.27 30.82
N ASP A 647 -0.99 -15.36 30.33
CA ASP A 647 -0.39 -16.23 29.31
C ASP A 647 -0.82 -15.82 27.89
N PHE A 648 0.17 -15.52 27.04
CA PHE A 648 0.00 -15.24 25.62
C PHE A 648 0.34 -16.45 24.74
N GLY A 649 0.70 -17.58 25.36
CA GLY A 649 1.13 -18.80 24.70
C GLY A 649 2.63 -18.81 24.39
N ASN A 650 3.12 -19.98 23.97
CA ASN A 650 4.53 -20.19 23.59
C ASN A 650 5.56 -19.74 24.66
N GLY A 651 5.18 -19.84 25.94
CA GLY A 651 6.00 -19.43 27.08
C GLY A 651 6.15 -17.91 27.25
N GLN A 652 5.37 -17.11 26.53
CA GLN A 652 5.33 -15.66 26.68
C GLN A 652 4.24 -15.28 27.69
N THR A 653 4.65 -14.63 28.78
CA THR A 653 3.75 -14.23 29.85
C THR A 653 4.00 -12.80 30.29
N LEU A 654 2.95 -12.10 30.73
CA LEU A 654 3.03 -10.77 31.32
C LEU A 654 2.62 -10.81 32.79
N ILE A 655 3.34 -10.11 33.67
CA ILE A 655 2.92 -9.94 35.07
C ILE A 655 2.48 -8.49 35.25
N ASN A 656 1.25 -8.33 35.69
CA ASN A 656 0.56 -7.08 35.92
C ASN A 656 -0.34 -7.26 37.15
N ASP A 657 -0.37 -6.24 38.00
CA ASP A 657 -1.18 -6.17 39.21
C ASP A 657 -2.42 -5.26 39.06
N SER A 658 -2.62 -4.76 37.84
CA SER A 658 -3.59 -3.75 37.41
C SER A 658 -4.05 -4.05 35.97
N GLU A 659 -5.14 -3.40 35.51
CA GLU A 659 -5.59 -3.48 34.10
C GLU A 659 -4.64 -2.60 33.26
N ASP A 660 -3.56 -3.18 32.74
CA ASP A 660 -2.46 -2.49 32.05
C ASP A 660 -2.50 -2.74 30.54
N ILE A 661 -1.89 -1.82 29.78
CA ILE A 661 -1.72 -1.94 28.33
C ILE A 661 -0.78 -3.11 28.04
N PHE A 662 -1.03 -3.88 26.99
CA PHE A 662 -0.03 -4.79 26.43
C PHE A 662 0.20 -4.54 24.94
N LEU A 663 1.38 -4.91 24.45
CA LEU A 663 1.68 -5.03 23.02
C LEU A 663 2.38 -6.37 22.80
N ALA A 664 1.76 -7.23 22.00
CA ALA A 664 2.28 -8.57 21.71
C ALA A 664 2.47 -8.78 20.20
N GLN A 665 3.54 -9.48 19.84
CA GLN A 665 3.83 -9.91 18.48
C GLN A 665 3.64 -11.42 18.36
N PHE A 666 2.93 -11.85 17.32
CA PHE A 666 2.71 -13.22 16.93
C PHE A 666 3.32 -13.50 15.55
N ALA A 667 3.79 -14.72 15.37
CA ALA A 667 4.10 -15.25 14.05
C ALA A 667 2.81 -15.54 13.27
N PRO A 668 2.83 -15.60 11.92
CA PRO A 668 1.65 -15.92 11.09
C PRO A 668 0.98 -17.27 11.41
N ASN A 669 1.68 -18.18 12.07
CA ASN A 669 1.14 -19.47 12.56
C ASN A 669 0.45 -19.38 13.94
N GLY A 670 0.30 -18.17 14.49
CA GLY A 670 -0.35 -17.90 15.76
C GLY A 670 0.51 -18.21 16.99
N GLN A 671 1.84 -18.33 16.86
CA GLN A 671 2.73 -18.44 18.01
C GLN A 671 3.11 -17.05 18.53
N CYS A 672 2.86 -16.76 19.81
CA CYS A 672 3.36 -15.53 20.42
C CYS A 672 4.89 -15.56 20.45
N LEU A 673 5.51 -14.52 19.89
CA LEU A 673 6.97 -14.34 19.84
C LEU A 673 7.47 -13.52 21.02
N ARG A 674 6.70 -12.50 21.41
CA ARG A 674 7.03 -11.57 22.51
C ARG A 674 5.80 -10.78 22.95
N VAL A 675 5.81 -10.35 24.21
CA VAL A 675 4.82 -9.44 24.79
C VAL A 675 5.51 -8.43 25.70
N ARG A 676 5.00 -7.19 25.71
CA ARG A 676 5.37 -6.13 26.67
C ARG A 676 4.11 -5.57 27.31
N GLY A 677 4.19 -5.23 28.59
CA GLY A 677 3.14 -4.51 29.30
C GLY A 677 3.58 -3.10 29.64
N PHE A 678 2.62 -2.18 29.68
CA PHE A 678 2.82 -0.78 30.00
C PHE A 678 1.69 -0.33 30.91
N GLY A 679 2.02 0.15 32.10
CA GLY A 679 1.03 0.60 33.06
C GLY A 679 1.64 1.08 34.35
N GLY A 680 0.82 1.72 35.17
CA GLY A 680 1.19 2.15 36.51
C GLY A 680 1.35 0.99 37.48
N SER A 681 1.85 1.29 38.69
CA SER A 681 2.08 0.27 39.73
C SER A 681 1.06 0.30 40.86
N GLN A 682 0.01 1.14 40.75
CA GLN A 682 -1.01 1.22 41.79
C GLN A 682 -2.22 0.32 41.47
N PRO A 683 -2.72 -0.42 42.46
CA PRO A 683 -3.95 -1.19 42.30
C PRO A 683 -5.14 -0.25 41.97
N ALA A 684 -5.93 -0.63 40.96
CA ALA A 684 -7.07 0.11 40.40
C ALA A 684 -6.73 1.24 39.40
N GLU A 685 -5.48 1.34 38.94
CA GLU A 685 -5.16 2.01 37.69
C GLU A 685 -5.74 1.19 36.51
N ILE A 686 -6.16 1.89 35.44
CA ILE A 686 -6.73 1.26 34.25
C ILE A 686 -6.09 1.97 33.06
N ASP A 687 -5.19 1.28 32.40
CA ASP A 687 -4.48 1.73 31.21
C ASP A 687 -4.94 0.88 30.01
N ARG A 688 -5.24 1.51 28.88
CA ARG A 688 -5.81 0.83 27.71
C ARG A 688 -5.15 1.26 26.42
N GLY A 689 -4.68 0.28 25.65
CA GLY A 689 -4.36 0.44 24.24
C GLY A 689 -5.64 0.32 23.43
N TYR A 690 -5.91 1.28 22.55
CA TYR A 690 -7.12 1.29 21.71
C TYR A 690 -6.79 1.07 20.23
N GLY A 691 -5.87 1.85 19.66
CA GLY A 691 -5.54 1.81 18.23
C GLY A 691 -4.10 1.35 17.94
N LEU A 692 -3.94 0.59 16.86
CA LEU A 692 -2.66 0.20 16.28
C LEU A 692 -2.58 0.60 14.81
N GLY A 693 -1.36 0.86 14.35
CA GLY A 693 -1.06 1.01 12.92
C GLY A 693 0.40 0.76 12.65
N THR A 694 0.75 0.51 11.39
CA THR A 694 2.14 0.25 10.97
C THR A 694 2.54 1.09 9.78
N ASP A 695 3.82 1.40 9.67
CA ASP A 695 4.38 2.01 8.45
C ASP A 695 4.97 0.95 7.52
N SER A 696 5.33 1.36 6.30
CA SER A 696 5.98 0.50 5.29
C SER A 696 7.35 -0.04 5.73
N GLY A 697 7.96 0.53 6.77
CA GLY A 697 9.17 0.01 7.41
C GLY A 697 8.89 -1.05 8.50
N GLY A 698 7.63 -1.35 8.77
CA GLY A 698 7.15 -2.28 9.79
C GLY A 698 7.19 -1.75 11.23
N ASN A 699 7.41 -0.45 11.43
CA ASN A 699 7.33 0.14 12.77
C ASN A 699 5.88 0.14 13.23
N ILE A 700 5.68 -0.03 14.54
CA ILE A 700 4.37 -0.15 15.17
C ILE A 700 4.06 1.14 15.92
N TYR A 701 2.86 1.66 15.71
CA TYR A 701 2.33 2.82 16.41
C TYR A 701 1.17 2.38 17.27
N LEU A 702 1.15 2.85 18.53
CA LEU A 702 0.15 2.51 19.53
C LEU A 702 -0.39 3.79 20.16
N THR A 703 -1.71 3.89 20.26
CA THR A 703 -2.38 4.94 21.03
C THR A 703 -3.35 4.37 22.04
N GLY A 704 -3.71 5.20 23.02
CA GLY A 704 -4.60 4.78 24.08
C GLY A 704 -4.78 5.85 25.15
N ALA A 705 -5.18 5.38 26.32
CA ALA A 705 -5.30 6.17 27.54
C ALA A 705 -4.47 5.55 28.66
N PHE A 706 -3.84 6.37 29.48
CA PHE A 706 -3.14 5.91 30.67
C PHE A 706 -3.30 6.89 31.85
N ARG A 707 -3.15 6.38 33.06
CA ARG A 707 -3.04 7.17 34.29
C ARG A 707 -2.08 6.53 35.27
N GLY A 708 -1.66 7.30 36.25
CA GLY A 708 -0.82 6.82 37.34
C GLY A 708 0.52 7.54 37.43
N GLU A 709 1.33 7.10 38.39
CA GLU A 709 2.64 7.68 38.68
C GLU A 709 3.77 6.86 38.04
N GLU A 710 4.73 7.56 37.40
CA GLU A 710 5.98 6.95 36.89
C GLU A 710 5.76 5.85 35.83
N VAL A 711 4.69 5.98 35.03
CA VAL A 711 4.28 5.05 33.96
C VAL A 711 5.29 5.09 32.80
N ASP A 712 5.82 3.93 32.42
CA ASP A 712 6.68 3.75 31.24
C ASP A 712 5.87 3.13 30.09
N LEU A 713 5.66 3.91 29.04
CA LEU A 713 4.90 3.51 27.84
C LEU A 713 5.78 2.84 26.78
N GLY A 714 6.89 2.22 27.22
CA GLY A 714 7.71 1.29 26.45
C GLY A 714 9.03 1.86 25.93
N THR A 715 9.34 3.11 26.25
CA THR A 715 10.54 3.84 25.75
C THR A 715 11.57 4.12 26.83
N GLY A 716 11.27 3.82 28.10
CA GLY A 716 12.12 4.15 29.25
C GLY A 716 11.87 5.55 29.81
N GLU A 717 11.10 6.40 29.11
CA GLU A 717 10.60 7.67 29.64
C GLU A 717 9.43 7.40 30.60
N ARG A 718 9.40 8.13 31.72
CA ARG A 718 8.37 7.97 32.75
C ARG A 718 7.45 9.17 32.82
N PHE A 719 6.15 8.91 32.87
CA PHE A 719 5.11 9.91 32.88
C PHE A 719 4.23 9.78 34.12
N THR A 720 3.69 10.91 34.57
CA THR A 720 2.72 10.95 35.65
C THR A 720 1.46 11.65 35.16
N SER A 721 0.32 10.99 35.34
CA SER A 721 -1.02 11.55 35.14
C SER A 721 -1.97 11.14 36.26
N TRP A 722 -2.88 12.03 36.63
CA TRP A 722 -3.85 11.80 37.71
C TRP A 722 -5.24 11.39 37.20
N LEU A 723 -5.49 11.64 35.93
CA LEU A 723 -6.67 11.24 35.16
C LEU A 723 -6.18 10.64 33.84
N ASP A 724 -7.09 10.15 33.02
CA ASP A 724 -6.68 9.49 31.78
C ASP A 724 -6.06 10.52 30.82
N ASP A 725 -4.76 10.38 30.51
CA ASP A 725 -4.03 11.16 29.51
C ASP A 725 -3.90 10.33 28.22
N ILE A 726 -3.82 11.00 27.07
CA ILE A 726 -3.64 10.35 25.77
C ILE A 726 -2.16 10.11 25.51
N PHE A 727 -1.82 8.99 24.89
CA PHE A 727 -0.46 8.75 24.42
C PHE A 727 -0.39 8.28 22.96
N LEU A 728 0.78 8.49 22.35
CA LEU A 728 1.17 7.92 21.06
C LEU A 728 2.61 7.41 21.18
N SER A 729 2.81 6.11 21.04
CA SER A 729 4.12 5.46 21.13
C SER A 729 4.50 4.81 19.81
N ARG A 730 5.79 4.89 19.45
CA ARG A 730 6.40 4.19 18.31
C ARG A 730 7.35 3.10 18.77
N PHE A 731 7.25 1.94 18.15
CA PHE A 731 8.12 0.79 18.37
C PHE A 731 8.70 0.29 17.06
N SER A 732 9.89 -0.31 17.11
CA SER A 732 10.40 -1.12 16.00
C SER A 732 9.52 -2.37 15.77
N PRO A 733 9.68 -3.10 14.64
CA PRO A 733 9.03 -4.40 14.46
C PRO A 733 9.35 -5.42 15.57
N SER A 734 10.47 -5.22 16.26
CA SER A 734 10.92 -6.04 17.40
C SER A 734 10.33 -5.63 18.76
N LEU A 735 9.39 -4.68 18.77
CA LEU A 735 8.78 -4.06 19.95
C LEU A 735 9.77 -3.25 20.81
N ASP A 736 10.87 -2.76 20.24
CA ASP A 736 11.76 -1.86 20.94
C ASP A 736 11.22 -0.44 20.83
N GLY A 737 10.91 0.20 21.97
CA GLY A 737 10.36 1.56 21.99
C GLY A 737 11.36 2.57 21.44
N GLN A 738 10.87 3.45 20.57
CA GLN A 738 11.67 4.48 19.91
C GLN A 738 11.36 5.87 20.47
N TRP A 739 10.08 6.23 20.58
CA TRP A 739 9.65 7.48 21.21
C TRP A 739 8.18 7.38 21.66
N THR A 740 7.83 8.18 22.67
CA THR A 740 6.45 8.34 23.17
C THR A 740 6.09 9.81 23.22
N ARG A 741 4.86 10.15 22.86
CA ARG A 741 4.25 11.47 23.05
C ARG A 741 3.06 11.33 23.96
N VAL A 742 3.00 12.17 24.99
CA VAL A 742 1.87 12.26 25.91
C VAL A 742 1.16 13.59 25.64
N ILE A 743 -0.13 13.52 25.34
CA ILE A 743 -1.00 14.67 25.19
C ILE A 743 -1.76 14.79 26.51
N ARG A 744 -1.32 15.72 27.34
CA ARG A 744 -1.85 15.89 28.70
C ARG A 744 -3.19 16.57 28.65
N VAL A 745 -4.19 15.98 29.32
CA VAL A 745 -5.54 16.53 29.49
C VAL A 745 -5.69 17.00 30.94
N PRO A 746 -5.33 18.26 31.28
CA PRO A 746 -5.09 18.61 32.66
C PRO A 746 -6.39 18.65 33.46
N ALA A 747 -6.53 17.79 34.48
CA ALA A 747 -7.71 17.72 35.34
C ALA A 747 -9.01 17.30 34.62
N ALA A 748 -8.90 16.61 33.48
CA ALA A 748 -10.00 15.89 32.86
C ALA A 748 -9.50 14.58 32.21
N ASN A 749 -10.40 13.77 31.64
CA ASN A 749 -10.01 12.52 30.97
C ASN A 749 -9.80 12.76 29.47
N GLY A 750 -8.92 11.98 28.85
CA GLY A 750 -8.75 11.89 27.41
C GLY A 750 -8.37 10.47 26.98
N ALA A 751 -8.70 10.14 25.74
CA ALA A 751 -8.33 8.87 25.13
C ALA A 751 -8.07 9.05 23.63
N GLY A 752 -6.95 8.51 23.14
CA GLY A 752 -6.75 8.30 21.71
C GLY A 752 -7.41 6.97 21.34
N HIS A 753 -8.45 7.00 20.50
CA HIS A 753 -9.22 5.81 20.18
C HIS A 753 -8.65 5.06 18.97
N ASP A 754 -8.22 5.80 17.94
CA ASP A 754 -7.76 5.20 16.70
C ASP A 754 -6.67 6.03 16.03
N LEU A 755 -5.84 5.36 15.23
CA LEU A 755 -4.78 5.98 14.46
C LEU A 755 -4.67 5.38 13.06
N ALA A 756 -4.29 6.21 12.09
CA ALA A 756 -3.97 5.81 10.74
C ALA A 756 -2.56 6.26 10.38
N VAL A 757 -1.79 5.40 9.72
CA VAL A 757 -0.40 5.68 9.34
C VAL A 757 -0.31 5.74 7.82
N ARG A 758 0.29 6.81 7.29
CA ARG A 758 0.58 6.96 5.87
C ARG A 758 1.89 7.70 5.68
N GLY A 759 2.82 7.11 4.94
CA GLY A 759 4.15 7.67 4.74
C GLY A 759 4.86 7.93 6.08
N ASN A 760 5.37 9.15 6.29
CA ASN A 760 5.97 9.61 7.54
C ASN A 760 4.96 10.33 8.44
N TYR A 761 3.65 10.10 8.28
CA TYR A 761 2.62 10.73 9.08
C TYR A 761 1.74 9.72 9.81
N ILE A 762 1.36 10.11 11.01
CA ILE A 762 0.40 9.40 11.86
C ILE A 762 -0.75 10.35 12.10
N TYR A 763 -1.96 9.92 11.83
CA TYR A 763 -3.18 10.63 12.13
C TYR A 763 -3.81 9.99 13.35
N LEU A 764 -4.15 10.81 14.34
CA LEU A 764 -4.69 10.36 15.62
C LEU A 764 -6.02 11.05 15.85
N THR A 765 -7.05 10.27 16.20
CA THR A 765 -8.34 10.77 16.65
C THR A 765 -8.68 10.23 18.03
N GLY A 766 -9.62 10.87 18.70
CA GLY A 766 -10.06 10.45 20.02
C GLY A 766 -10.97 11.47 20.66
N LYS A 767 -10.90 11.52 21.99
CA LYS A 767 -11.66 12.46 22.80
C LYS A 767 -10.85 13.08 23.93
N TYR A 768 -11.30 14.24 24.38
CA TYR A 768 -10.85 14.88 25.60
C TYR A 768 -12.03 15.57 26.29
N TYR A 769 -11.94 15.76 27.61
CA TYR A 769 -12.90 16.58 28.35
C TYR A 769 -12.32 18.00 28.53
N PRO A 770 -13.10 19.07 28.31
CA PRO A 770 -12.69 20.44 28.54
C PRO A 770 -12.22 20.64 29.98
N ALA A 771 -11.20 21.47 30.14
CA ALA A 771 -10.57 21.73 31.42
C ALA A 771 -10.13 23.18 31.58
N TYR A 772 -9.69 23.54 32.78
CA TYR A 772 -9.28 24.91 33.09
C TYR A 772 -7.88 25.27 32.59
N ARG A 773 -7.21 24.38 31.85
CA ARG A 773 -5.86 24.57 31.30
C ARG A 773 -5.77 23.97 29.91
N ASP A 774 -4.97 24.61 29.08
CA ASP A 774 -4.74 24.22 27.69
C ASP A 774 -4.16 22.80 27.57
N ILE A 775 -4.51 22.12 26.48
CA ILE A 775 -3.94 20.82 26.09
C ILE A 775 -2.80 21.07 25.11
N ASP A 776 -1.62 20.51 25.40
CA ASP A 776 -0.45 20.60 24.53
C ASP A 776 -0.30 19.32 23.71
N PHE A 777 -0.49 19.42 22.39
CA PHE A 777 -0.26 18.34 21.43
C PHE A 777 1.22 18.26 20.98
N GLY A 778 2.06 19.20 21.44
CA GLY A 778 3.48 19.31 21.12
C GLY A 778 3.76 20.24 19.94
N ASN A 779 5.03 20.60 19.76
CA ASN A 779 5.52 21.43 18.65
C ASN A 779 4.78 22.80 18.51
N GLY A 780 4.29 23.36 19.62
CA GLY A 780 3.58 24.63 19.65
C GLY A 780 2.08 24.54 19.31
N PHE A 781 1.54 23.34 19.06
CA PHE A 781 0.11 23.12 18.90
C PHE A 781 -0.55 22.98 20.27
N ILE A 782 -1.02 24.12 20.78
CA ILE A 782 -1.70 24.25 22.06
C ILE A 782 -3.16 24.56 21.82
N LEU A 783 -4.04 23.81 22.47
CA LEU A 783 -5.49 23.98 22.40
C LEU A 783 -5.99 24.71 23.65
N ASP A 784 -6.51 25.92 23.44
CA ASP A 784 -7.28 26.65 24.45
C ASP A 784 -8.66 25.99 24.59
N ILE A 785 -8.96 25.47 25.79
CA ILE A 785 -10.20 24.75 26.11
C ILE A 785 -11.04 25.44 27.19
N HIS A 786 -10.99 26.77 27.24
CA HIS A 786 -11.73 27.57 28.23
C HIS A 786 -13.24 27.69 27.95
N HIS A 787 -13.93 26.56 27.70
CA HIS A 787 -15.38 26.48 27.59
C HIS A 787 -15.96 25.46 28.57
N SER A 788 -17.23 25.67 28.93
CA SER A 788 -18.02 24.71 29.71
C SER A 788 -18.72 23.75 28.76
N GLY A 789 -18.47 22.44 28.84
CA GLY A 789 -19.04 21.49 27.89
C GLY A 789 -18.83 20.01 28.26
N GLY A 790 -19.27 19.14 27.34
CA GLY A 790 -19.09 17.68 27.37
C GLY A 790 -17.75 17.23 26.82
N GLU A 791 -17.58 15.95 26.50
CA GLU A 791 -16.38 15.49 25.79
C GLU A 791 -16.33 16.04 24.36
N ASP A 792 -15.15 16.44 23.88
CA ASP A 792 -14.90 16.94 22.54
C ASP A 792 -13.93 16.00 21.80
N THR A 793 -13.85 16.15 20.48
CA THR A 793 -12.95 15.36 19.63
C THR A 793 -11.87 16.22 18.97
N PHE A 794 -10.82 15.54 18.51
CA PHE A 794 -9.70 16.12 17.80
C PHE A 794 -9.28 15.20 16.65
N LEU A 795 -8.62 15.79 15.66
CA LEU A 795 -7.84 15.08 14.66
C LEU A 795 -6.47 15.74 14.59
N ALA A 796 -5.42 14.98 14.93
CA ALA A 796 -4.06 15.46 14.97
C ALA A 796 -3.17 14.67 14.00
N ARG A 797 -2.25 15.36 13.33
CA ARG A 797 -1.22 14.73 12.48
C ARG A 797 0.15 14.87 13.12
N TYR A 798 0.86 13.77 13.26
CA TYR A 798 2.20 13.68 13.81
C TYR A 798 3.18 13.20 12.76
N ARG A 799 4.43 13.65 12.85
CA ARG A 799 5.53 13.10 12.06
C ARG A 799 6.03 11.80 12.68
N ALA A 800 6.08 10.71 11.92
CA ALA A 800 6.45 9.38 12.39
C ALA A 800 7.90 9.28 12.87
N ALA A 801 8.82 10.04 12.24
CA ALA A 801 10.23 10.03 12.61
C ALA A 801 10.47 10.39 14.10
N ASP A 802 9.75 11.38 14.63
CA ASP A 802 10.02 11.97 15.94
C ASP A 802 8.76 12.37 16.72
N GLY A 803 7.57 11.96 16.31
CA GLY A 803 6.32 12.27 16.99
C GLY A 803 6.03 13.78 17.10
N ALA A 804 6.59 14.63 16.26
CA ALA A 804 6.29 16.06 16.30
C ALA A 804 4.92 16.34 15.68
N CYS A 805 4.00 16.96 16.44
CA CYS A 805 2.72 17.41 15.88
C CYS A 805 2.94 18.39 14.73
N GLN A 806 2.25 18.17 13.61
CA GLN A 806 2.37 18.94 12.37
C GLN A 806 1.08 19.71 12.06
N TRP A 807 -0.05 19.22 12.56
CA TRP A 807 -1.36 19.82 12.35
C TRP A 807 -2.34 19.30 13.39
N LEU A 808 -3.30 20.15 13.74
CA LEU A 808 -4.36 19.86 14.69
C LEU A 808 -5.65 20.52 14.19
N GLN A 809 -6.71 19.74 14.13
CA GLN A 809 -8.09 20.21 14.03
C GLN A 809 -8.84 19.77 15.29
N THR A 810 -9.64 20.68 15.82
CA THR A 810 -10.53 20.39 16.94
C THR A 810 -11.97 20.68 16.58
N ILE A 811 -12.88 20.05 17.31
CA ILE A 811 -14.32 20.19 17.17
C ILE A 811 -14.81 20.64 18.55
N PRO A 812 -14.75 21.95 18.86
CA PRO A 812 -14.72 22.44 20.25
C PRO A 812 -16.08 22.81 20.84
N GLU A 813 -17.18 22.75 20.08
CA GLU A 813 -18.49 23.24 20.54
C GLU A 813 -19.57 22.14 20.45
N GLY A 814 -19.52 21.11 21.29
CA GLY A 814 -20.54 20.05 21.35
C GLY A 814 -20.20 18.95 22.36
N TYR A 815 -20.97 17.87 22.40
CA TYR A 815 -20.43 16.59 22.87
C TYR A 815 -20.04 15.81 21.61
N ALA A 816 -18.76 15.60 21.37
CA ALA A 816 -18.28 14.85 20.23
C ALA A 816 -17.16 13.90 20.64
N THR A 817 -17.11 12.73 19.99
CA THR A 817 -16.03 11.76 20.21
C THR A 817 -15.61 11.19 18.87
N GLY A 818 -14.31 11.19 18.60
CA GLY A 818 -13.73 10.53 17.44
C GLY A 818 -13.41 9.09 17.81
N ASN A 819 -13.94 8.14 17.04
CA ASN A 819 -13.76 6.71 17.28
C ASN A 819 -12.86 6.05 16.24
N GLY A 820 -12.92 6.50 14.98
CA GLY A 820 -12.13 5.93 13.89
C GLY A 820 -11.54 7.01 12.98
N VAL A 821 -10.39 6.73 12.39
CA VAL A 821 -9.71 7.58 11.40
C VAL A 821 -9.17 6.75 10.23
N THR A 822 -9.36 7.23 9.01
CA THR A 822 -8.74 6.67 7.81
C THR A 822 -8.04 7.77 7.01
N VAL A 823 -6.98 7.41 6.31
CA VAL A 823 -6.17 8.34 5.51
C VAL A 823 -5.96 7.76 4.13
N ASN A 824 -6.27 8.56 3.11
CA ASN A 824 -6.09 8.15 1.72
C ASN A 824 -4.66 8.47 1.22
N ARG A 825 -4.36 8.04 -0.01
CA ARG A 825 -3.06 8.26 -0.66
C ARG A 825 -2.65 9.73 -0.87
N LEU A 826 -3.60 10.66 -0.82
CA LEU A 826 -3.35 12.11 -0.93
C LEU A 826 -3.13 12.76 0.44
N PHE A 827 -3.06 11.95 1.50
CA PHE A 827 -3.00 12.39 2.90
C PHE A 827 -4.24 13.16 3.36
N ASP A 828 -5.38 12.99 2.67
CA ASP A 828 -6.66 13.44 3.21
C ASP A 828 -7.09 12.47 4.32
N ALA A 829 -7.57 13.00 5.43
CA ALA A 829 -7.99 12.25 6.60
C ALA A 829 -9.51 12.33 6.76
N THR A 830 -10.14 11.20 7.07
CA THR A 830 -11.58 11.15 7.38
C THR A 830 -11.74 10.53 8.75
N ILE A 831 -12.57 11.14 9.60
CA ILE A 831 -12.89 10.62 10.92
C ILE A 831 -14.37 10.31 11.05
N THR A 832 -14.67 9.33 11.90
CA THR A 832 -16.03 8.99 12.31
C THR A 832 -16.14 8.99 13.82
N GLY A 833 -17.37 9.08 14.31
CA GLY A 833 -17.63 9.06 15.74
C GLY A 833 -19.08 9.33 16.04
N TYR A 834 -19.35 10.04 17.14
CA TYR A 834 -20.67 10.60 17.42
C TYR A 834 -20.62 12.07 17.80
N VAL A 835 -21.77 12.74 17.64
CA VAL A 835 -21.99 14.14 17.96
C VAL A 835 -23.35 14.33 18.66
N ILE A 836 -23.40 15.21 19.66
CA ILE A 836 -24.61 15.69 20.34
C ILE A 836 -24.46 17.19 20.53
N GLY A 837 -25.51 17.96 20.26
CA GLY A 837 -25.56 19.41 20.45
C GLY A 837 -26.00 20.14 19.18
N GLN A 838 -26.39 21.40 19.35
CA GLN A 838 -26.78 22.24 18.23
C GLN A 838 -25.58 23.05 17.71
N ASN A 839 -25.40 23.05 16.40
CA ASN A 839 -24.36 23.78 15.68
C ASN A 839 -22.93 23.43 16.11
N VAL A 840 -22.65 22.15 16.28
CA VAL A 840 -21.30 21.64 16.52
C VAL A 840 -20.43 21.92 15.30
N ASP A 841 -19.39 22.73 15.48
CA ASP A 841 -18.54 23.22 14.40
C ASP A 841 -17.37 22.25 14.09
N PHE A 842 -17.37 21.71 12.88
CA PHE A 842 -16.32 20.82 12.36
C PHE A 842 -15.20 21.55 11.61
N GLY A 843 -15.13 22.89 11.71
CA GLY A 843 -14.18 23.72 10.98
C GLY A 843 -14.82 24.50 9.82
N GLY A 844 -16.04 24.97 10.01
CA GLY A 844 -16.84 25.78 9.08
C GLY A 844 -18.16 25.13 8.67
N ILE A 845 -18.35 23.84 8.94
CA ILE A 845 -19.62 23.12 8.75
C ILE A 845 -20.19 22.79 10.11
N LEU A 846 -21.43 23.21 10.33
CA LEU A 846 -22.17 23.00 11.57
C LEU A 846 -23.03 21.76 11.45
N LEU A 847 -22.81 20.78 12.32
CA LEU A 847 -23.71 19.63 12.51
C LEU A 847 -24.58 19.89 13.73
N SER A 848 -25.81 19.39 13.72
CA SER A 848 -26.69 19.45 14.88
C SER A 848 -27.29 18.09 15.12
N SER A 849 -27.27 17.63 16.37
CA SER A 849 -28.12 16.54 16.84
C SER A 849 -28.64 16.86 18.23
N ILE A 850 -29.89 16.47 18.49
CA ILE A 850 -30.50 16.57 19.83
C ILE A 850 -30.03 15.40 20.70
N TYR A 851 -29.85 14.23 20.08
CA TYR A 851 -29.36 13.00 20.69
C TYR A 851 -28.00 12.63 20.10
N LYS A 852 -27.60 11.37 20.23
CA LYS A 852 -26.29 10.93 19.80
C LYS A 852 -26.40 10.41 18.38
N ASP A 853 -25.86 11.17 17.44
CA ASP A 853 -25.79 10.78 16.03
C ASP A 853 -24.39 10.37 15.66
N ALA A 854 -24.27 9.38 14.77
CA ALA A 854 -23.00 9.12 14.13
C ALA A 854 -22.62 10.30 13.23
N PHE A 855 -21.32 10.57 13.06
CA PHE A 855 -20.86 11.56 12.07
C PHE A 855 -19.74 11.00 11.21
N VAL A 856 -19.58 11.60 10.03
CA VAL A 856 -18.42 11.42 9.15
C VAL A 856 -17.90 12.79 8.73
N ALA A 857 -16.62 13.06 8.95
CA ALA A 857 -16.00 14.34 8.60
C ALA A 857 -14.70 14.13 7.82
N HIS A 858 -14.60 14.72 6.62
CA HIS A 858 -13.49 14.59 5.70
C HIS A 858 -12.65 15.87 5.61
N TYR A 859 -11.35 15.73 5.81
CA TYR A 859 -10.35 16.79 5.80
C TYR A 859 -9.34 16.50 4.70
N GLY A 860 -9.24 17.38 3.72
CA GLY A 860 -8.33 17.21 2.60
C GLY A 860 -7.66 18.52 2.21
N ALA A 861 -6.75 18.46 1.24
CA ALA A 861 -6.19 19.68 0.66
C ALA A 861 -7.36 20.59 0.21
N PRO A 862 -7.32 21.91 0.51
CA PRO A 862 -8.37 22.82 0.08
C PRO A 862 -8.55 22.66 -1.43
N GLN A 863 -9.77 22.35 -1.87
CA GLN A 863 -10.07 22.18 -3.28
C GLN A 863 -9.70 23.46 -4.05
N GLN A 864 -8.49 23.51 -4.59
CA GLN A 864 -8.15 24.45 -5.66
C GLN A 864 -8.67 23.95 -7.02
N ASN A 865 -9.38 22.82 -7.04
CA ASN A 865 -9.95 22.22 -8.23
C ASN A 865 -11.34 22.75 -8.59
N LEU A 866 -11.66 24.00 -8.19
CA LEU A 866 -12.69 24.78 -8.88
C LEU A 866 -12.38 24.86 -10.39
N VAL A 867 -11.13 24.72 -10.82
CA VAL A 867 -10.76 24.73 -12.24
C VAL A 867 -11.11 23.41 -12.94
N GLU A 868 -10.81 22.24 -12.36
CA GLU A 868 -11.19 20.95 -12.96
C GLU A 868 -12.70 20.73 -12.94
N GLU A 869 -13.38 21.09 -11.85
CA GLU A 869 -14.84 20.98 -11.76
C GLU A 869 -15.53 21.95 -12.71
N LEU A 870 -14.99 23.17 -12.90
CA LEU A 870 -15.48 24.12 -13.90
C LEU A 870 -15.17 23.63 -15.32
N ILE A 871 -14.02 23.00 -15.57
CA ILE A 871 -13.68 22.40 -16.87
C ILE A 871 -14.61 21.22 -17.17
N GLN A 872 -14.85 20.32 -16.22
CA GLN A 872 -15.76 19.18 -16.38
C GLN A 872 -17.21 19.64 -16.60
N THR A 873 -17.66 20.63 -15.81
CA THR A 873 -19.01 21.22 -15.95
C THR A 873 -19.14 22.04 -17.24
N LEU A 874 -18.07 22.68 -17.70
CA LEU A 874 -18.02 23.35 -19.00
C LEU A 874 -18.00 22.34 -20.15
N ILE A 875 -17.32 21.20 -20.01
CA ILE A 875 -17.31 20.15 -21.03
C ILE A 875 -18.70 19.50 -21.10
N GLU A 876 -19.28 19.10 -19.98
CA GLU A 876 -20.61 18.46 -19.91
C GLU A 876 -21.75 19.42 -20.30
N GLY A 877 -21.60 20.72 -20.04
CA GLY A 877 -22.57 21.75 -20.45
C GLY A 877 -22.46 22.21 -21.92
N TRP A 878 -21.36 21.91 -22.62
CA TRP A 878 -21.13 22.36 -24.01
C TRP A 878 -21.33 21.27 -25.07
N VAL A 879 -21.48 20.00 -24.67
CA VAL A 879 -21.70 18.86 -25.59
C VAL A 879 -23.10 18.86 -26.24
N GLU A 880 -23.99 19.81 -25.92
CA GLU A 880 -25.28 19.98 -26.63
C GLU A 880 -25.24 20.93 -27.85
N ALA A 881 -24.08 21.44 -28.26
CA ALA A 881 -23.96 22.27 -29.48
C ALA A 881 -23.18 21.54 -30.58
N GLU A 882 -23.91 20.94 -31.53
CA GLU A 882 -23.35 20.50 -32.81
C GLU A 882 -22.71 21.70 -33.56
N ASP A 883 -21.57 21.43 -34.21
CA ASP A 883 -20.79 22.29 -35.12
C ASP A 883 -19.89 23.39 -34.53
N ILE A 884 -18.75 23.00 -33.93
CA ILE A 884 -17.54 23.85 -33.87
C ILE A 884 -16.30 23.02 -34.21
N GLU A 885 -15.68 23.29 -35.38
CA GLU A 885 -14.33 22.83 -35.70
C GLU A 885 -13.33 23.55 -34.77
N ILE A 886 -12.78 22.82 -33.81
CA ILE A 886 -11.63 23.27 -33.01
C ILE A 886 -10.39 23.11 -33.91
N TYR A 887 -9.82 24.23 -34.35
CA TYR A 887 -8.48 24.22 -34.92
C TYR A 887 -7.49 23.90 -33.81
N ASP A 888 -6.91 22.71 -33.91
CA ASP A 888 -5.77 22.25 -33.14
C ASP A 888 -4.60 23.24 -33.29
N LEU A 889 -4.21 23.85 -32.18
CA LEU A 889 -3.04 24.74 -32.10
C LEU A 889 -1.78 24.00 -31.59
N ASN A 890 -1.81 22.66 -31.52
CA ASN A 890 -0.66 21.85 -31.12
C ASN A 890 0.17 21.35 -32.30
N ALA A 891 0.59 22.25 -33.18
CA ALA A 891 1.64 21.92 -34.14
C ALA A 891 2.59 23.11 -34.32
N ASP A 892 3.84 22.89 -33.90
CA ASP A 892 5.04 23.60 -34.31
C ASP A 892 5.09 25.11 -34.04
N HIS A 893 5.74 25.49 -32.93
CA HIS A 893 6.84 26.48 -32.87
C HIS A 893 7.10 26.94 -31.43
N HIS A 894 8.37 26.92 -31.00
CA HIS A 894 8.84 27.64 -29.81
C HIS A 894 8.43 29.12 -29.91
N LEU A 895 7.58 29.59 -28.98
CA LEU A 895 7.23 31.00 -28.85
C LEU A 895 8.29 31.72 -28.00
N ASP A 896 9.24 32.38 -28.66
CA ASP A 896 10.01 33.46 -28.03
C ASP A 896 9.12 34.73 -27.98
N VAL A 897 9.28 35.55 -26.94
CA VAL A 897 8.47 36.73 -26.65
C VAL A 897 8.52 37.77 -27.79
N GLY A 898 9.50 37.67 -28.68
CA GLY A 898 9.63 38.47 -29.90
C GLY A 898 8.63 38.13 -31.01
N ASP A 899 8.17 36.87 -31.14
CA ASP A 899 7.35 36.43 -32.28
C ASP A 899 5.86 36.77 -32.15
N VAL A 900 5.39 36.99 -30.91
CA VAL A 900 4.02 37.43 -30.63
C VAL A 900 3.74 38.82 -31.20
N GLN A 901 4.75 39.68 -31.32
CA GLN A 901 4.60 41.01 -31.94
C GLN A 901 4.48 40.97 -33.47
N TYR A 902 5.05 39.96 -34.13
CA TYR A 902 5.01 39.84 -35.59
C TYR A 902 3.63 39.39 -36.08
N TYR A 903 2.99 38.43 -35.39
CA TYR A 903 1.65 37.96 -35.72
C TYR A 903 0.54 38.97 -35.37
N PHE A 904 0.75 39.82 -34.36
CA PHE A 904 -0.21 40.87 -34.00
C PHE A 904 -0.35 41.98 -35.07
N GLN A 905 0.66 42.18 -35.93
CA GLN A 905 0.62 43.22 -36.99
C GLN A 905 -0.05 42.75 -38.30
N GLN A 906 -0.17 41.45 -38.53
CA GLN A 906 -0.74 40.90 -39.79
C GLN A 906 -2.27 40.73 -39.75
N PHE A 907 -2.89 40.64 -38.56
CA PHE A 907 -4.33 40.39 -38.41
C PHE A 907 -5.19 41.63 -38.15
N TRP A 908 -4.61 42.83 -38.25
CA TRP A 908 -5.36 44.09 -38.14
C TRP A 908 -5.47 44.77 -39.50
N GLN A 909 -6.44 44.37 -40.31
CA GLN A 909 -7.06 45.30 -41.26
C GLN A 909 -8.43 45.68 -40.71
N PRO A 910 -8.67 46.97 -40.42
CA PRO A 910 -9.96 47.42 -39.94
C PRO A 910 -10.84 47.68 -41.16
N GLU A 911 -11.88 46.87 -41.39
CA GLU A 911 -13.07 47.34 -42.08
C GLU A 911 -14.32 46.51 -41.71
N GLU A 912 -15.29 47.24 -41.16
CA GLU A 912 -16.67 46.96 -40.68
C GLU A 912 -16.89 46.09 -39.42
#